data_AF-A0A9N9XUK9-F1
#
_entry.id   AF-A0A9N9XUK9-F1
#
_cell.length_a   1.000
_cell.length_b   1.000
_cell.length_c   1.000
_cell.angle_alpha   90.00
_cell.angle_beta   90.00
_cell.angle_gamma   90.00
#
_symmetry.space_group_name_H-M   'P 1'
#
loop_
_entity.id
_entity.type
_entity.pdbx_description
1 polymer ?
#
loop_
_entity_poly.entity_id
_entity_poly.type
_entity_poly.pdbx_seq_one_letter_code
_entity_poly.pdbx_strand_id
1 'polypeptide(L)'
;MAPFNEGRSGPYRLMRAFAFGAAALVGSNLINLSMANAADVPADPGPGGTAPVRPFRLDQVQLADGLFQEKRDRMKAFLKEYDERRFLMMFNNQAGRPNPEGIELPGGWEDGGLLSGHWAGHYLTGLAQAYADQGEEVYKTKLDWMVKELAACQEAITARMDSPSKVKRADNSTAVGRVPGKFGNALRLKGSGKAQYVALPQETINQIKDFTIATWVNLADDDSWTRVFDFGRDTTTYMFLTPRGSSGKPRFAITTSGGAGEQSIDGDTVIAKDTWVHIAVTQTGSTGTLYVDGEVSGTNNALTLSPSNLNNPGNRWIGRSQYSDPMLNATIDEFHVFNRALSQEEIKSLLSSADGSTGGGNIAWYKFDEEEGTAVQDSSPNGRSAGIEGDSNSGDADWIPTHPGYLGAYPEDTVLRLGPPRWAVYGSDKAVNTWAPWYTQHKILRGLLDAYYLTENKQAYDVVVKMADWAYLALTIGDKNQEGYTGNLTRADLNYMWDLYIAGEFGGANEVFPEIYQLTGDKKHLETAKAFDNRQSLFGAAVEDRDILVLQAKDNPGPRRPNRLHANTHVPQFIGYMRIFEHNAEQEYFDAAKNFYGWVVPHRGFATGGTGGNFPGSNNNVEMFQNRDNIANAIAGQGAETCTAYNMLKLARNLFMHEHNASYMDDYERGLFNMIAGSRLDTDSTDEPQVTYFQPLSPAFSREYGNTGTCCGGTGMESHTKYQETVYLRSADGSALWVNLYIPSTLKWEDKGFELIQETNFPRSDKVKFTVNGEGKLDIKLRVPAWVQKGFDVTINGEAQTGEEAKPGSYLTLSRTWAKGDVIEIQMPFTIHVERAMDRPDTQAIKWGPIVLQVVGSPNTTSGYWELSLYRYLKLDGDYSKAAITQTGTTSAGDPLYATAKEKASVRPYYISDTQPVSSYFRRVEPEVVFGSIDTGVANNKRNDTLPLYDIPVEGIQSPGSDGPTFLDLVWDDAPFASHNDFVDTVTSIADSFVQAGVYTSEERDTIVKKVGEAEEALAS
;
A
#
# COMPACT_ATOMS: atom_id res chain seq x y z
N MET A 1 -23.65 81.31 -8.43
CA MET A 1 -24.37 81.89 -7.28
C MET A 1 -24.60 80.78 -6.29
N ALA A 2 -24.02 80.92 -5.10
CA ALA A 2 -24.33 80.11 -3.93
C ALA A 2 -25.77 80.45 -3.41
N PRO A 3 -26.33 79.85 -2.33
CA PRO A 3 -25.73 78.85 -1.44
C PRO A 3 -26.70 77.82 -0.74
N PHE A 4 -26.11 76.99 0.15
CA PHE A 4 -26.58 76.55 1.50
C PHE A 4 -27.84 75.64 1.63
N ASN A 5 -27.94 74.66 2.54
CA ASN A 5 -27.05 74.09 3.55
C ASN A 5 -27.60 72.72 4.05
N GLU A 6 -26.69 71.84 4.48
CA GLU A 6 -26.73 70.84 5.57
C GLU A 6 -27.99 70.06 6.00
N GLY A 7 -27.82 68.73 6.19
CA GLY A 7 -28.72 67.93 7.05
C GLY A 7 -28.63 66.39 6.99
N ARG A 8 -27.52 65.82 7.48
CA ARG A 8 -27.30 64.47 8.07
C ARG A 8 -28.17 63.22 7.73
N SER A 9 -27.41 62.17 7.40
CA SER A 9 -27.40 60.76 7.87
C SER A 9 -28.38 59.71 7.33
N GLY A 10 -27.80 58.74 6.59
CA GLY A 10 -28.05 57.29 6.73
C GLY A 10 -28.81 56.59 5.60
N PRO A 11 -28.17 55.74 4.76
CA PRO A 11 -28.86 55.08 3.65
C PRO A 11 -29.24 53.62 3.95
N TYR A 12 -30.48 53.25 3.60
CA TYR A 12 -30.85 51.88 3.25
C TYR A 12 -31.65 51.88 1.94
N ARG A 13 -31.14 51.08 1.00
CA ARG A 13 -31.86 50.23 0.04
C ARG A 13 -32.63 50.83 -1.16
N LEU A 14 -32.19 50.26 -2.29
CA LEU A 14 -32.94 49.69 -3.41
C LEU A 14 -33.48 50.57 -4.54
N MET A 15 -32.88 50.28 -5.71
CA MET A 15 -33.49 49.97 -7.00
C MET A 15 -34.47 50.99 -7.60
N ARG A 16 -34.11 51.47 -8.80
CA ARG A 16 -35.07 51.51 -9.90
C ARG A 16 -34.40 51.31 -11.25
N ALA A 17 -35.00 50.38 -12.00
CA ALA A 17 -34.82 50.12 -13.40
C ALA A 17 -35.11 51.35 -14.27
N PHE A 18 -34.50 51.39 -15.44
CA PHE A 18 -35.09 51.98 -16.63
C PHE A 18 -34.91 51.04 -17.81
N ALA A 19 -36.00 50.90 -18.55
CA ALA A 19 -36.09 50.11 -19.75
C ALA A 19 -36.54 50.99 -20.93
N PHE A 20 -36.08 50.57 -22.11
CA PHE A 20 -36.63 50.68 -23.46
C PHE A 20 -36.20 51.77 -24.47
N GLY A 21 -35.80 51.24 -25.64
CA GLY A 21 -35.74 51.87 -26.97
C GLY A 21 -34.65 51.20 -27.84
N ALA A 22 -34.83 49.97 -28.36
CA ALA A 22 -35.30 49.61 -29.73
C ALA A 22 -34.43 50.18 -30.88
N ALA A 23 -34.00 49.49 -31.95
CA ALA A 23 -34.06 48.10 -32.44
C ALA A 23 -33.14 47.98 -33.68
N ALA A 24 -32.55 46.80 -33.95
CA ALA A 24 -32.45 46.17 -35.30
C ALA A 24 -31.54 44.93 -35.27
N LEU A 25 -32.09 43.78 -35.71
CA LEU A 25 -31.46 42.46 -35.84
C LEU A 25 -30.48 42.39 -37.04
N VAL A 26 -29.35 41.70 -36.85
CA VAL A 26 -28.84 40.68 -37.78
C VAL A 26 -28.19 39.56 -36.93
N GLY A 27 -28.62 38.33 -37.17
CA GLY A 27 -28.28 37.17 -36.37
C GLY A 27 -26.87 36.62 -36.59
N SER A 28 -26.28 36.18 -35.49
CA SER A 28 -25.19 35.21 -35.45
C SER A 28 -25.43 34.34 -34.21
N ASN A 29 -25.67 33.04 -34.44
CA ASN A 29 -25.74 32.04 -33.37
C ASN A 29 -24.38 31.96 -32.67
N LEU A 30 -24.22 32.72 -31.60
CA LEU A 30 -23.19 32.50 -30.61
C LEU A 30 -23.72 31.45 -29.65
N ILE A 31 -23.14 30.26 -29.74
CA ILE A 31 -23.19 29.26 -28.68
C ILE A 31 -22.53 29.93 -27.47
N ASN A 32 -23.33 30.30 -26.48
CA ASN A 32 -22.83 30.72 -25.17
C ASN A 32 -22.23 29.49 -24.48
N LEU A 33 -20.94 29.26 -24.67
CA LEU A 33 -20.11 28.54 -23.71
C LEU A 33 -20.09 29.41 -22.44
N SER A 34 -20.88 29.04 -21.43
CA SER A 34 -20.71 29.61 -20.10
C SER A 34 -19.34 29.18 -19.60
N MET A 35 -18.38 30.11 -19.59
CA MET A 35 -17.22 29.96 -18.72
C MET A 35 -17.75 29.97 -17.29
N ALA A 36 -17.77 28.79 -16.66
CA ALA A 36 -17.97 28.71 -15.22
C ALA A 36 -16.83 29.50 -14.57
N ASN A 37 -17.15 30.55 -13.83
CA ASN A 37 -16.15 31.19 -12.98
C ASN A 37 -15.65 30.12 -12.01
N ALA A 38 -14.36 29.77 -12.07
CA ALA A 38 -13.75 28.89 -11.09
C ALA A 38 -14.05 29.43 -9.69
N ALA A 39 -14.70 28.62 -8.85
CA ALA A 39 -14.92 28.99 -7.46
C ALA A 39 -13.58 29.20 -6.75
N ASP A 40 -13.53 30.03 -5.71
CA ASP A 40 -12.38 30.08 -4.81
C ASP A 40 -12.23 28.76 -4.03
N VAL A 41 -11.03 28.44 -3.56
CA VAL A 41 -10.82 27.24 -2.74
C VAL A 41 -11.65 27.39 -1.46
N PRO A 42 -12.50 26.42 -1.09
CA PRO A 42 -13.24 26.48 0.17
C PRO A 42 -12.32 26.63 1.38
N ALA A 43 -12.82 27.23 2.47
CA ALA A 43 -12.06 27.36 3.72
C ALA A 43 -11.71 25.99 4.34
N ASP A 44 -12.62 25.02 4.23
CA ASP A 44 -12.44 23.62 4.63
C ASP A 44 -12.55 22.72 3.38
N PRO A 45 -11.51 22.66 2.53
CA PRO A 45 -11.54 21.86 1.31
C PRO A 45 -11.23 20.38 1.61
N GLY A 46 -11.81 19.48 0.81
CA GLY A 46 -11.42 18.08 0.79
C GLY A 46 -11.94 17.24 1.98
N PRO A 47 -11.23 16.15 2.34
CA PRO A 47 -11.73 15.18 3.31
C PRO A 47 -12.04 15.77 4.69
N GLY A 48 -13.26 15.53 5.19
CA GLY A 48 -13.73 15.98 6.50
C GLY A 48 -14.21 17.44 6.52
N GLY A 49 -14.25 18.13 5.37
CA GLY A 49 -14.62 19.54 5.30
C GLY A 49 -16.03 19.87 5.80
N THR A 50 -16.94 18.89 5.80
CA THR A 50 -18.31 19.04 6.34
C THR A 50 -18.51 18.34 7.68
N ALA A 51 -17.48 17.64 8.20
CA ALA A 51 -17.58 16.88 9.44
C ALA A 51 -17.67 17.80 10.69
N PRO A 52 -18.21 17.29 11.81
CA PRO A 52 -18.25 18.01 13.10
C PRO A 52 -16.87 18.38 13.64
N VAL A 53 -15.85 17.56 13.37
CA VAL A 53 -14.44 17.84 13.65
C VAL A 53 -13.67 17.86 12.33
N ARG A 54 -12.88 18.91 12.12
CA ARG A 54 -12.25 19.26 10.83
C ARG A 54 -10.73 19.29 10.93
N PRO A 55 -10.02 18.89 9.87
CA PRO A 55 -8.56 19.00 9.83
C PRO A 55 -8.09 20.44 9.67
N PHE A 56 -6.91 20.73 10.19
CA PHE A 56 -6.15 21.91 9.76
C PHE A 56 -5.51 21.65 8.41
N ARG A 57 -5.34 22.70 7.62
CA ARG A 57 -4.58 22.62 6.38
C ARG A 57 -3.10 22.37 6.68
N LEU A 58 -2.37 21.78 5.73
CA LEU A 58 -0.96 21.44 5.91
C LEU A 58 -0.08 22.67 6.21
N ASP A 59 -0.42 23.82 5.65
CA ASP A 59 0.27 25.10 5.85
C ASP A 59 0.01 25.74 7.23
N GLN A 60 -0.98 25.23 7.97
CA GLN A 60 -1.32 25.70 9.31
C GLN A 60 -0.58 24.92 10.41
N VAL A 61 0.07 23.80 10.09
CA VAL A 61 0.79 22.98 11.07
C VAL A 61 2.21 22.71 10.58
N GLN A 62 3.17 23.41 11.17
CA GLN A 62 4.57 23.28 10.81
C GLN A 62 5.26 22.27 11.73
N LEU A 63 5.86 21.21 11.17
CA LEU A 63 6.71 20.30 11.95
C LEU A 63 7.99 21.01 12.41
N ALA A 64 8.40 20.75 13.65
CA ALA A 64 9.71 21.11 14.19
C ALA A 64 10.65 19.88 14.17
N ASP A 65 11.90 20.07 14.63
CA ASP A 65 12.94 19.04 14.63
C ASP A 65 12.49 17.76 15.36
N GLY A 66 12.67 16.62 14.72
CA GLY A 66 12.32 15.30 15.27
C GLY A 66 12.14 14.24 14.18
N LEU A 67 11.74 13.03 14.60
CA LEU A 67 11.64 11.84 13.73
C LEU A 67 10.90 12.11 12.42
N PHE A 68 9.73 12.75 12.46
CA PHE A 68 8.93 12.96 11.27
C PHE A 68 9.47 14.05 10.34
N GLN A 69 10.15 15.07 10.90
CA GLN A 69 10.85 16.06 10.07
C GLN A 69 12.02 15.40 9.34
N GLU A 70 12.82 14.55 10.01
CA GLU A 70 13.91 13.80 9.39
C GLU A 70 13.42 12.96 8.19
N LYS A 71 12.31 12.24 8.34
CA LYS A 71 11.73 11.42 7.25
C LYS A 71 11.14 12.28 6.12
N ARG A 72 10.45 13.37 6.46
CA ARG A 72 9.85 14.30 5.50
C ARG A 72 10.91 14.93 4.61
N ASP A 73 11.98 15.44 5.21
CA ASP A 73 12.99 16.19 4.48
C ASP A 73 13.75 15.31 3.47
N ARG A 74 13.96 14.02 3.79
CA ARG A 74 14.48 13.02 2.83
C ARG A 74 13.56 12.80 1.64
N MET A 75 12.24 12.72 1.86
CA MET A 75 11.29 12.58 0.75
C MET A 75 11.20 13.87 -0.09
N LYS A 76 11.19 15.03 0.57
CA LYS A 76 11.21 16.33 -0.09
C LYS A 76 12.47 16.53 -0.94
N ALA A 77 13.63 16.04 -0.50
CA ALA A 77 14.86 16.05 -1.29
C ALA A 77 14.72 15.21 -2.58
N PHE A 78 14.16 14.00 -2.49
CA PHE A 78 13.86 13.18 -3.67
C PHE A 78 12.90 13.89 -4.64
N LEU A 79 11.76 14.39 -4.14
CA LEU A 79 10.76 15.08 -4.98
C LEU A 79 11.35 16.29 -5.71
N LYS A 80 12.29 16.99 -5.08
CA LYS A 80 12.94 18.17 -5.62
C LYS A 80 13.84 17.85 -6.82
N GLU A 81 14.61 16.76 -6.73
CA GLU A 81 15.60 16.39 -7.75
C GLU A 81 15.05 15.45 -8.84
N TYR A 82 13.98 14.70 -8.55
CA TYR A 82 13.41 13.76 -9.53
C TYR A 82 12.88 14.46 -10.78
N ASP A 83 13.27 14.00 -11.96
CA ASP A 83 12.92 14.62 -13.25
C ASP A 83 11.45 14.36 -13.62
N GLU A 84 10.61 15.39 -13.49
CA GLU A 84 9.18 15.32 -13.76
C GLU A 84 8.85 15.05 -15.24
N ARG A 85 9.79 15.31 -16.16
CA ARG A 85 9.57 15.13 -17.61
C ARG A 85 9.36 13.67 -17.98
N ARG A 86 9.90 12.75 -17.16
CA ARG A 86 9.75 11.30 -17.33
C ARG A 86 8.29 10.87 -17.36
N PHE A 87 7.45 11.48 -16.54
CA PHE A 87 6.02 11.17 -16.47
C PHE A 87 5.27 11.49 -17.76
N LEU A 88 5.70 12.52 -18.50
CA LEU A 88 4.95 13.05 -19.63
C LEU A 88 5.03 12.16 -20.88
N MET A 89 6.02 11.27 -20.95
CA MET A 89 6.24 10.45 -22.15
C MET A 89 5.00 9.64 -22.56
N MET A 90 4.38 8.95 -21.61
CA MET A 90 3.21 8.12 -21.91
C MET A 90 1.96 8.97 -22.18
N PHE A 91 1.76 10.07 -21.47
CA PHE A 91 0.64 10.98 -21.75
C PHE A 91 0.77 11.63 -23.14
N ASN A 92 1.98 12.02 -23.53
CA ASN A 92 2.26 12.57 -24.85
C ASN A 92 2.00 11.54 -25.96
N ASN A 93 2.42 10.27 -25.76
CA ASN A 93 2.11 9.19 -26.68
C ASN A 93 0.59 9.04 -26.88
N GLN A 94 -0.19 9.08 -25.79
CA GLN A 94 -1.65 9.04 -25.90
C GLN A 94 -2.24 10.31 -26.51
N ALA A 95 -1.59 11.45 -26.34
CA ALA A 95 -2.01 12.73 -26.90
C ALA A 95 -1.54 12.94 -28.35
N GLY A 96 -0.72 12.05 -28.93
CA GLY A 96 -0.10 12.25 -30.25
C GLY A 96 0.84 13.46 -30.25
N ARG A 97 1.51 13.71 -29.12
CA ARG A 97 2.42 14.83 -28.89
C ARG A 97 3.86 14.32 -28.88
N PRO A 98 4.85 15.14 -29.29
CA PRO A 98 6.25 14.75 -29.26
C PRO A 98 6.76 14.58 -27.82
N ASN A 99 7.65 13.62 -27.61
CA ASN A 99 8.31 13.40 -26.33
C ASN A 99 9.57 14.27 -26.18
N PRO A 100 9.94 14.64 -24.93
CA PRO A 100 11.23 15.27 -24.66
C PRO A 100 12.41 14.36 -25.09
N GLU A 101 13.41 14.93 -25.76
CA GLU A 101 14.62 14.19 -26.16
C GLU A 101 15.46 13.78 -24.94
N GLY A 102 16.04 12.56 -25.00
CA GLY A 102 16.99 12.07 -24.00
C GLY A 102 16.40 11.75 -22.64
N ILE A 103 15.07 11.63 -22.54
CA ILE A 103 14.35 11.28 -21.31
C ILE A 103 13.88 9.82 -21.39
N GLU A 104 14.07 9.10 -20.29
CA GLU A 104 13.58 7.74 -20.11
C GLU A 104 12.34 7.71 -19.22
N LEU A 105 11.53 6.66 -19.34
CA LEU A 105 10.39 6.45 -18.46
C LEU A 105 10.82 6.32 -17.00
N PRO A 106 9.91 6.57 -16.04
CA PRO A 106 10.21 6.38 -14.62
C PRO A 106 10.70 4.97 -14.25
N GLY A 107 10.25 3.94 -14.97
CA GLY A 107 10.53 2.53 -14.67
C GLY A 107 9.48 1.89 -13.77
N GLY A 108 9.72 0.66 -13.31
CA GLY A 108 8.72 -0.11 -12.56
C GLY A 108 7.45 -0.35 -13.40
N TRP A 109 6.27 -0.01 -12.87
CA TRP A 109 5.00 -0.17 -13.59
C TRP A 109 4.63 1.03 -14.50
N GLU A 110 5.54 2.00 -14.63
CA GLU A 110 5.45 3.17 -15.52
C GLU A 110 6.18 2.95 -16.86
N ASP A 111 6.40 1.70 -17.25
CA ASP A 111 7.15 1.30 -18.45
C ASP A 111 6.32 1.27 -19.75
N GLY A 112 5.08 1.78 -19.70
CA GLY A 112 4.11 1.70 -20.80
C GLY A 112 3.13 0.54 -20.66
N GLY A 113 3.19 -0.24 -19.57
CA GLY A 113 2.22 -1.26 -19.20
C GLY A 113 0.80 -0.74 -18.88
N LEU A 114 -0.10 -1.66 -18.55
CA LEU A 114 -1.54 -1.37 -18.36
C LEU A 114 -1.89 -0.57 -17.09
N LEU A 115 -0.90 -0.24 -16.26
CA LEU A 115 -1.06 0.58 -15.04
C LEU A 115 -0.39 1.96 -15.14
N SER A 116 0.37 2.25 -16.22
CA SER A 116 1.14 3.49 -16.36
C SER A 116 0.28 4.74 -16.20
N GLY A 117 0.86 5.80 -15.66
CA GLY A 117 0.23 7.07 -15.30
C GLY A 117 -0.21 7.18 -13.85
N HIS A 118 -0.26 6.06 -13.11
CA HIS A 118 -0.70 6.07 -11.71
C HIS A 118 0.29 6.81 -10.81
N TRP A 119 1.59 6.64 -11.07
CA TRP A 119 2.66 7.23 -10.28
C TRP A 119 2.78 8.73 -10.53
N ALA A 120 2.44 9.20 -11.74
CA ALA A 120 2.34 10.63 -12.04
C ALA A 120 1.29 11.33 -11.14
N GLY A 121 0.15 10.69 -10.90
CA GLY A 121 -0.87 11.19 -9.98
C GLY A 121 -0.37 11.32 -8.54
N HIS A 122 0.29 10.27 -8.02
CA HIS A 122 0.93 10.31 -6.70
C HIS A 122 2.01 11.39 -6.60
N TYR A 123 2.79 11.58 -7.65
CA TYR A 123 3.85 12.58 -7.69
C TYR A 123 3.29 14.02 -7.68
N LEU A 124 2.17 14.28 -8.37
CA LEU A 124 1.45 15.56 -8.27
C LEU A 124 1.00 15.84 -6.82
N THR A 125 0.41 14.83 -6.15
CA THR A 125 0.03 14.95 -4.73
C THR A 125 1.25 15.23 -3.85
N GLY A 126 2.35 14.51 -4.03
CA GLY A 126 3.59 14.71 -3.27
C GLY A 126 4.18 16.11 -3.44
N LEU A 127 4.21 16.65 -4.67
CA LEU A 127 4.64 18.02 -4.94
C LEU A 127 3.72 19.06 -4.28
N ALA A 128 2.39 18.86 -4.38
CA ALA A 128 1.41 19.76 -3.79
C ALA A 128 1.52 19.79 -2.25
N GLN A 129 1.71 18.63 -1.62
CA GLN A 129 1.94 18.50 -0.17
C GLN A 129 3.28 19.11 0.27
N ALA A 130 4.36 18.86 -0.48
CA ALA A 130 5.68 19.43 -0.23
C ALA A 130 5.68 20.97 -0.33
N TYR A 131 4.92 21.54 -1.27
CA TYR A 131 4.71 22.98 -1.34
C TYR A 131 3.89 23.48 -0.13
N ALA A 132 2.78 22.83 0.21
CA ALA A 132 1.94 23.28 1.33
C ALA A 132 2.65 23.26 2.69
N ASP A 133 3.63 22.39 2.88
CA ASP A 133 4.41 22.30 4.12
C ASP A 133 5.18 23.59 4.45
N GLN A 134 5.89 24.20 3.49
CA GLN A 134 6.77 25.36 3.75
C GLN A 134 6.78 26.45 2.65
N GLY A 135 5.99 26.31 1.59
CA GLY A 135 5.91 27.29 0.49
C GLY A 135 7.14 27.29 -0.43
N GLU A 136 7.87 26.18 -0.54
CA GLU A 136 9.07 26.11 -1.38
C GLU A 136 8.72 26.09 -2.88
N GLU A 137 9.06 27.17 -3.58
CA GLU A 137 8.68 27.43 -4.98
C GLU A 137 9.12 26.35 -5.98
N VAL A 138 10.17 25.58 -5.69
CA VAL A 138 10.65 24.50 -6.57
C VAL A 138 9.56 23.44 -6.80
N TYR A 139 8.82 23.08 -5.76
CA TYR A 139 7.75 22.09 -5.86
C TYR A 139 6.57 22.63 -6.67
N LYS A 140 6.20 23.88 -6.42
CA LYS A 140 5.13 24.55 -7.18
C LYS A 140 5.49 24.72 -8.65
N THR A 141 6.73 25.09 -8.96
CA THR A 141 7.20 25.25 -10.35
C THR A 141 7.07 23.94 -11.14
N LYS A 142 7.53 22.82 -10.55
CA LYS A 142 7.40 21.49 -11.16
C LYS A 142 5.94 21.08 -11.32
N LEU A 143 5.12 21.30 -10.28
CA LEU A 143 3.70 20.98 -10.28
C LEU A 143 2.94 21.75 -11.37
N ASP A 144 3.13 23.07 -11.45
CA ASP A 144 2.48 23.93 -12.42
C ASP A 144 2.90 23.56 -13.85
N TRP A 145 4.17 23.20 -14.06
CA TRP A 145 4.63 22.67 -15.35
C TRP A 145 3.94 21.36 -15.72
N MET A 146 3.88 20.39 -14.80
CA MET A 146 3.21 19.11 -15.06
C MET A 146 1.72 19.30 -15.38
N VAL A 147 1.01 20.12 -14.59
CA VAL A 147 -0.41 20.43 -14.81
C VAL A 147 -0.63 21.04 -16.19
N LYS A 148 0.24 21.98 -16.60
CA LYS A 148 0.18 22.60 -17.93
C LYS A 148 0.35 21.58 -19.05
N GLU A 149 1.35 20.69 -18.92
CA GLU A 149 1.60 19.68 -19.93
C GLU A 149 0.49 18.62 -19.97
N LEU A 150 -0.07 18.23 -18.84
CA LEU A 150 -1.23 17.33 -18.77
C LEU A 150 -2.49 17.96 -19.36
N ALA A 151 -2.73 19.25 -19.13
CA ALA A 151 -3.83 19.99 -19.73
C ALA A 151 -3.73 19.98 -21.27
N ALA A 152 -2.54 20.24 -21.81
CA ALA A 152 -2.30 20.18 -23.26
C ALA A 152 -2.48 18.75 -23.83
N CYS A 153 -2.19 17.69 -23.06
CA CYS A 153 -2.52 16.32 -23.44
C CYS A 153 -4.03 16.10 -23.51
N GLN A 154 -4.79 16.53 -22.49
CA GLN A 154 -6.25 16.39 -22.45
C GLN A 154 -6.93 17.12 -23.61
N GLU A 155 -6.45 18.33 -23.93
CA GLU A 155 -6.93 19.11 -25.08
C GLU A 155 -6.66 18.40 -26.41
N ALA A 156 -5.43 17.92 -26.61
CA ALA A 156 -5.04 17.20 -27.82
C ALA A 156 -5.82 15.90 -28.01
N ILE A 157 -6.04 15.13 -26.92
CA ILE A 157 -6.89 13.94 -26.94
C ILE A 157 -8.31 14.34 -27.39
N THR A 158 -8.93 15.31 -26.72
CA THR A 158 -10.31 15.73 -27.00
C THR A 158 -10.48 16.22 -28.45
N ALA A 159 -9.51 16.94 -29.00
CA ALA A 159 -9.55 17.45 -30.37
C ALA A 159 -9.62 16.34 -31.44
N ARG A 160 -9.16 15.12 -31.16
CA ARG A 160 -9.21 14.00 -32.11
C ARG A 160 -10.58 13.36 -32.25
N MET A 161 -11.54 13.70 -31.38
CA MET A 161 -12.91 13.17 -31.50
C MET A 161 -13.58 13.56 -32.82
N ASP A 162 -13.20 14.69 -33.42
CA ASP A 162 -13.76 15.22 -34.66
C ASP A 162 -12.94 14.87 -35.92
N SER A 163 -11.88 14.06 -35.79
CA SER A 163 -11.01 13.72 -36.93
C SER A 163 -11.73 12.86 -37.99
N PRO A 164 -11.70 13.23 -39.28
CA PRO A 164 -12.40 12.53 -40.37
C PRO A 164 -11.81 11.15 -40.70
N SER A 165 -10.67 10.78 -40.11
CA SER A 165 -10.12 9.44 -40.15
C SER A 165 -11.02 8.48 -39.37
N LYS A 166 -12.02 7.90 -40.05
CA LYS A 166 -12.82 6.76 -39.57
C LYS A 166 -12.00 5.47 -39.44
N VAL A 167 -10.73 5.54 -39.09
CA VAL A 167 -10.03 4.38 -38.57
C VAL A 167 -10.47 4.27 -37.12
N LYS A 168 -11.70 3.76 -36.94
CA LYS A 168 -12.01 2.94 -35.75
C LYS A 168 -10.80 2.04 -35.57
N ARG A 169 -10.26 1.91 -34.35
CA ARG A 169 -9.13 1.02 -34.06
C ARG A 169 -9.37 -0.30 -34.79
N ALA A 170 -8.75 -0.46 -35.95
CA ALA A 170 -8.82 -1.68 -36.73
C ALA A 170 -7.79 -2.52 -36.04
N ASP A 171 -8.23 -3.37 -35.09
CA ASP A 171 -7.39 -4.25 -34.27
C ASP A 171 -5.92 -3.82 -34.28
N ASN A 172 -5.67 -2.59 -33.80
CA ASN A 172 -4.36 -1.98 -33.97
C ASN A 172 -3.56 -2.44 -32.77
N SER A 173 -3.42 -3.76 -32.65
CA SER A 173 -2.09 -4.29 -32.45
C SER A 173 -1.19 -3.47 -33.36
N THR A 174 -0.13 -2.88 -32.82
CA THR A 174 1.07 -2.77 -33.65
C THR A 174 1.15 -4.11 -34.38
N ALA A 175 1.06 -4.14 -35.73
CA ALA A 175 1.03 -5.37 -36.50
C ALA A 175 2.35 -6.13 -36.28
N VAL A 176 2.46 -6.74 -35.11
CA VAL A 176 3.49 -7.65 -34.68
C VAL A 176 3.03 -8.95 -35.28
N GLY A 177 3.32 -9.09 -36.58
CA GLY A 177 3.08 -10.34 -37.27
C GLY A 177 3.89 -11.46 -36.63
N ARG A 178 3.40 -12.68 -36.73
CA ARG A 178 4.25 -13.85 -36.49
C ARG A 178 5.03 -14.21 -37.74
N VAL A 179 6.09 -14.98 -37.54
CA VAL A 179 6.90 -15.56 -38.62
C VAL A 179 6.85 -17.08 -38.52
N PRO A 180 7.20 -17.84 -39.58
CA PRO A 180 7.26 -19.29 -39.47
C PRO A 180 8.17 -19.76 -38.31
N GLY A 181 7.61 -20.59 -37.44
CA GLY A 181 8.27 -21.10 -36.24
C GLY A 181 9.06 -22.38 -36.47
N LYS A 182 9.61 -22.91 -35.38
CA LYS A 182 10.10 -24.30 -35.33
C LYS A 182 8.91 -25.25 -35.39
N PHE A 183 7.86 -24.94 -34.64
CA PHE A 183 6.54 -25.53 -34.73
C PHE A 183 5.56 -24.38 -35.01
N GLY A 184 4.62 -24.57 -35.94
CA GLY A 184 3.64 -23.52 -36.26
C GLY A 184 4.26 -22.15 -36.59
N ASN A 185 3.87 -21.12 -35.84
CA ASN A 185 4.39 -19.76 -35.93
C ASN A 185 5.28 -19.40 -34.73
N ALA A 186 6.04 -18.32 -34.85
CA ALA A 186 6.96 -17.83 -33.84
C ALA A 186 6.99 -16.30 -33.77
N LEU A 187 7.55 -15.77 -32.67
CA LEU A 187 7.67 -14.33 -32.46
C LEU A 187 9.04 -13.82 -32.89
N ARG A 188 9.06 -12.79 -33.76
CA ARG A 188 10.28 -12.08 -34.15
C ARG A 188 10.52 -10.85 -33.26
N LEU A 189 11.55 -10.91 -32.42
CA LEU A 189 12.00 -9.81 -31.58
C LEU A 189 13.09 -8.97 -32.27
N LYS A 190 12.97 -7.64 -32.19
CA LYS A 190 13.90 -6.62 -32.72
C LYS A 190 14.18 -6.77 -34.23
N GLY A 191 14.90 -5.79 -34.79
CA GLY A 191 15.33 -5.79 -36.18
C GLY A 191 14.17 -5.53 -37.13
N SER A 192 13.84 -6.50 -37.99
CA SER A 192 12.66 -6.43 -38.87
C SER A 192 11.33 -6.65 -38.15
N GLY A 193 11.35 -7.11 -36.89
CA GLY A 193 10.17 -7.27 -36.06
C GLY A 193 9.77 -5.99 -35.35
N LYS A 194 8.46 -5.78 -35.16
CA LYS A 194 7.90 -4.66 -34.38
C LYS A 194 7.83 -4.94 -32.86
N ALA A 195 8.08 -6.19 -32.45
CA ALA A 195 8.17 -6.58 -31.05
C ALA A 195 9.56 -6.29 -30.49
N GLN A 196 9.65 -5.61 -29.34
CA GLN A 196 10.90 -5.43 -28.61
C GLN A 196 11.13 -6.57 -27.61
N TYR A 197 10.13 -6.92 -26.80
CA TYR A 197 10.19 -7.99 -25.81
C TYR A 197 8.78 -8.49 -25.45
N VAL A 198 8.68 -9.57 -24.67
CA VAL A 198 7.41 -10.08 -24.12
C VAL A 198 7.42 -9.89 -22.62
N ALA A 199 6.34 -9.35 -22.05
CA ALA A 199 6.10 -9.24 -20.61
C ALA A 199 5.13 -10.32 -20.14
N LEU A 200 5.55 -11.10 -19.13
CA LEU A 200 4.78 -12.21 -18.57
C LEU A 200 4.01 -11.74 -17.32
N PRO A 201 2.86 -12.36 -16.97
CA PRO A 201 2.12 -12.08 -15.73
C PRO A 201 2.93 -12.32 -14.44
N GLN A 202 2.45 -11.77 -13.32
CA GLN A 202 3.17 -11.79 -12.04
C GLN A 202 3.23 -13.18 -11.43
N GLU A 203 2.23 -14.00 -11.73
CA GLU A 203 2.08 -15.33 -11.18
C GLU A 203 2.98 -16.38 -11.87
N THR A 204 3.71 -16.00 -12.93
CA THR A 204 4.38 -16.97 -13.82
C THR A 204 5.53 -17.72 -13.16
N ILE A 205 6.31 -17.13 -12.26
CA ILE A 205 7.46 -17.84 -11.64
C ILE A 205 7.49 -17.79 -10.11
N ASN A 206 6.52 -17.11 -9.50
CA ASN A 206 6.54 -16.91 -8.06
C ASN A 206 6.46 -18.26 -7.34
N GLN A 207 7.33 -18.43 -6.33
CA GLN A 207 7.31 -19.55 -5.38
C GLN A 207 7.72 -20.93 -5.94
N ILE A 208 8.37 -20.98 -7.12
CA ILE A 208 8.91 -22.22 -7.68
C ILE A 208 10.33 -22.48 -7.13
N LYS A 209 10.55 -23.64 -6.52
CA LYS A 209 11.87 -24.07 -6.00
C LYS A 209 12.63 -24.91 -7.03
N ASP A 210 12.04 -26.04 -7.41
CA ASP A 210 12.55 -26.86 -8.51
C ASP A 210 11.86 -26.43 -9.80
N PHE A 211 12.60 -26.25 -10.89
CA PHE A 211 12.03 -25.68 -12.11
C PHE A 211 12.68 -26.19 -13.39
N THR A 212 11.98 -25.98 -14.51
CA THR A 212 12.54 -26.01 -15.86
C THR A 212 12.01 -24.83 -16.66
N ILE A 213 12.89 -24.10 -17.35
CA ILE A 213 12.52 -23.14 -18.38
C ILE A 213 13.17 -23.59 -19.69
N ALA A 214 12.37 -23.76 -20.74
CA ALA A 214 12.83 -24.28 -22.04
C ALA A 214 12.22 -23.49 -23.20
N THR A 215 12.96 -23.28 -24.28
CA THR A 215 12.46 -22.59 -25.47
C THR A 215 13.31 -22.90 -26.71
N TRP A 216 12.69 -22.76 -27.88
CA TRP A 216 13.39 -22.69 -29.16
C TRP A 216 13.77 -21.24 -29.47
N VAL A 217 15.03 -21.02 -29.88
CA VAL A 217 15.52 -19.71 -30.29
C VAL A 217 16.31 -19.80 -31.60
N ASN A 218 16.11 -18.83 -32.49
CA ASN A 218 16.89 -18.63 -33.70
C ASN A 218 17.48 -17.20 -33.68
N LEU A 219 18.77 -17.10 -33.35
CA LEU A 219 19.47 -15.82 -33.20
C LEU A 219 19.79 -15.20 -34.56
N ALA A 220 19.52 -13.91 -34.72
CA ALA A 220 19.88 -13.16 -35.94
C ALA A 220 21.14 -12.30 -35.80
N ASP A 221 21.50 -11.93 -34.57
CA ASP A 221 22.78 -11.30 -34.27
C ASP A 221 23.53 -12.08 -33.21
N ASP A 222 24.75 -11.63 -32.94
CA ASP A 222 25.69 -12.31 -32.08
C ASP A 222 26.21 -11.39 -30.98
N ASP A 223 25.36 -10.42 -30.62
CA ASP A 223 25.50 -9.50 -29.50
C ASP A 223 25.59 -10.30 -28.19
N SER A 224 26.61 -9.97 -27.40
CA SER A 224 26.74 -10.51 -26.05
C SER A 224 25.73 -9.89 -25.10
N TRP A 225 25.39 -10.64 -24.04
CA TRP A 225 24.53 -10.19 -22.94
C TRP A 225 23.07 -9.86 -23.28
N THR A 226 22.64 -10.20 -24.50
CA THR A 226 21.20 -10.29 -24.80
C THR A 226 20.54 -11.37 -23.94
N ARG A 227 19.26 -11.22 -23.62
CA ARG A 227 18.54 -12.14 -22.71
C ARG A 227 17.48 -12.91 -23.47
N VAL A 228 17.55 -14.24 -23.43
CA VAL A 228 16.42 -15.11 -23.85
C VAL A 228 15.25 -14.84 -22.92
N PHE A 229 15.50 -14.90 -21.62
CA PHE A 229 14.62 -14.36 -20.59
C PHE A 229 15.43 -13.68 -19.50
N ASP A 230 14.80 -12.72 -18.83
CA ASP A 230 15.31 -12.07 -17.62
C ASP A 230 14.13 -11.79 -16.69
N PHE A 231 14.17 -12.41 -15.52
CA PHE A 231 13.15 -12.30 -14.50
C PHE A 231 13.78 -11.73 -13.24
N GLY A 232 13.44 -10.50 -12.87
CA GLY A 232 14.11 -9.80 -11.80
C GLY A 232 13.57 -8.42 -11.56
N ARG A 233 13.81 -7.91 -10.36
CA ARG A 233 13.24 -6.61 -9.94
C ARG A 233 14.08 -5.48 -10.50
N ASP A 234 15.38 -5.69 -10.46
CA ASP A 234 16.44 -4.72 -10.73
C ASP A 234 17.75 -5.50 -10.99
N THR A 235 18.87 -4.79 -11.02
CA THR A 235 20.22 -5.34 -11.23
C THR A 235 20.85 -5.95 -9.97
N THR A 236 20.08 -6.12 -8.89
CA THR A 236 20.49 -6.77 -7.64
C THR A 236 19.78 -8.11 -7.42
N THR A 237 18.53 -8.25 -7.85
CA THR A 237 17.77 -9.50 -7.68
C THR A 237 17.15 -9.92 -9.00
N TYR A 238 17.71 -10.97 -9.61
CA TYR A 238 17.30 -11.46 -10.92
C TYR A 238 17.72 -12.90 -11.17
N MET A 239 17.09 -13.52 -12.17
CA MET A 239 17.60 -14.67 -12.89
C MET A 239 17.50 -14.43 -14.39
N PHE A 240 18.51 -14.86 -15.15
CA PHE A 240 18.47 -14.74 -16.60
C PHE A 240 19.06 -15.95 -17.29
N LEU A 241 18.70 -16.11 -18.57
CA LEU A 241 19.43 -16.93 -19.52
C LEU A 241 19.90 -16.04 -20.68
N THR A 242 21.21 -15.94 -20.86
CA THR A 242 21.80 -15.31 -22.05
C THR A 242 22.26 -16.41 -23.02
N PRO A 243 22.01 -16.28 -24.33
CA PRO A 243 22.53 -17.23 -25.30
C PRO A 243 24.04 -17.03 -25.52
N ARG A 244 24.58 -15.87 -25.12
CA ARG A 244 25.98 -15.49 -25.31
C ARG A 244 26.48 -14.54 -24.21
N GLY A 245 27.12 -15.09 -23.17
CA GLY A 245 27.87 -14.31 -22.18
C GLY A 245 29.26 -13.89 -22.68
N SER A 246 30.12 -13.40 -21.77
CA SER A 246 31.49 -12.96 -22.09
C SER A 246 32.37 -14.02 -22.77
N SER A 247 32.09 -15.30 -22.56
CA SER A 247 32.81 -16.42 -23.16
C SER A 247 32.37 -16.74 -24.60
N GLY A 248 31.36 -16.05 -25.13
CA GLY A 248 30.75 -16.37 -26.41
C GLY A 248 29.76 -17.55 -26.37
N LYS A 249 29.42 -18.04 -25.17
CA LYS A 249 28.62 -19.25 -24.91
C LYS A 249 27.43 -18.95 -23.98
N PRO A 250 26.38 -19.79 -23.92
CA PRO A 250 25.22 -19.52 -23.10
C PRO A 250 25.54 -19.58 -21.61
N ARG A 251 24.84 -18.77 -20.83
CA ARG A 251 24.97 -18.71 -19.38
C ARG A 251 23.61 -18.49 -18.75
N PHE A 252 23.29 -19.32 -17.77
CA PHE A 252 22.25 -19.04 -16.80
C PHE A 252 22.87 -18.44 -15.55
N ALA A 253 22.22 -17.46 -14.92
CA ALA A 253 22.61 -16.98 -13.61
C ALA A 253 21.39 -16.58 -12.79
N ILE A 254 21.52 -16.69 -11.47
CA ILE A 254 20.53 -16.22 -10.49
C ILE A 254 21.24 -15.57 -9.30
N THR A 255 20.68 -14.47 -8.79
CA THR A 255 21.22 -13.73 -7.64
C THR A 255 20.11 -13.00 -6.88
N THR A 256 20.37 -12.76 -5.59
CA THR A 256 19.59 -11.86 -4.71
C THR A 256 20.46 -10.74 -4.12
N SER A 257 21.68 -10.55 -4.65
CA SER A 257 22.67 -9.60 -4.14
C SER A 257 23.55 -8.97 -5.25
N GLY A 258 23.09 -9.01 -6.49
CA GLY A 258 23.72 -8.44 -7.67
C GLY A 258 24.79 -9.34 -8.30
N GLY A 259 25.47 -8.80 -9.33
CA GLY A 259 26.38 -9.56 -10.19
C GLY A 259 27.51 -10.29 -9.45
N ALA A 260 28.01 -9.75 -8.34
CA ALA A 260 29.06 -10.38 -7.54
C ALA A 260 28.59 -11.63 -6.78
N GLY A 261 27.28 -11.75 -6.53
CA GLY A 261 26.63 -12.87 -5.85
C GLY A 261 26.00 -13.91 -6.76
N GLU A 262 26.19 -13.79 -8.08
CA GLU A 262 25.60 -14.71 -9.06
C GLU A 262 26.02 -16.15 -8.84
N GLN A 263 25.03 -17.03 -8.80
CA GLN A 263 25.22 -18.45 -8.99
C GLN A 263 24.93 -18.78 -10.45
N SER A 264 25.97 -19.19 -11.19
CA SER A 264 25.89 -19.38 -12.64
C SER A 264 25.98 -20.85 -13.07
N ILE A 265 25.38 -21.14 -14.21
CA ILE A 265 25.68 -22.31 -15.03
C ILE A 265 26.24 -21.78 -16.35
N ASP A 266 27.55 -21.91 -16.54
CA ASP A 266 28.21 -21.52 -17.79
C ASP A 266 28.22 -22.73 -18.74
N GLY A 267 27.62 -22.56 -19.91
CA GLY A 267 27.57 -23.58 -20.96
C GLY A 267 28.88 -23.64 -21.76
N ASP A 268 29.14 -24.81 -22.32
CA ASP A 268 30.30 -25.09 -23.16
C ASP A 268 30.01 -25.10 -24.69
N THR A 269 28.73 -25.04 -25.08
CA THR A 269 28.27 -25.20 -26.46
C THR A 269 27.97 -23.84 -27.09
N VAL A 270 28.54 -23.56 -28.26
CA VAL A 270 28.31 -22.30 -28.99
C VAL A 270 26.98 -22.37 -29.73
N ILE A 271 26.13 -21.36 -29.54
CA ILE A 271 24.85 -21.23 -30.25
C ILE A 271 25.10 -20.50 -31.57
N ALA A 272 24.79 -21.17 -32.68
CA ALA A 272 24.94 -20.60 -34.01
C ALA A 272 23.79 -19.65 -34.36
N LYS A 273 24.10 -18.63 -35.16
CA LYS A 273 23.09 -17.74 -35.77
C LYS A 273 22.34 -18.45 -36.89
N ASP A 274 21.16 -17.94 -37.20
CA ASP A 274 20.32 -18.34 -38.34
C ASP A 274 19.90 -19.82 -38.31
N THR A 275 19.96 -20.45 -37.14
CA THR A 275 19.56 -21.84 -36.90
C THR A 275 18.70 -21.95 -35.65
N TRP A 276 17.64 -22.76 -35.70
CA TRP A 276 16.85 -23.11 -34.53
C TRP A 276 17.65 -23.98 -33.56
N VAL A 277 17.77 -23.52 -32.32
CA VAL A 277 18.43 -24.22 -31.21
C VAL A 277 17.45 -24.30 -30.03
N HIS A 278 17.32 -25.48 -29.43
CA HIS A 278 16.53 -25.65 -28.21
C HIS A 278 17.43 -25.44 -27.00
N ILE A 279 17.05 -24.54 -26.08
CA ILE A 279 17.80 -24.28 -24.85
C ILE A 279 16.88 -24.53 -23.66
N ALA A 280 17.39 -25.23 -22.65
CA ALA A 280 16.67 -25.44 -21.40
C ALA A 280 17.58 -25.28 -20.19
N VAL A 281 17.06 -24.72 -19.11
CA VAL A 281 17.70 -24.74 -17.79
C VAL A 281 16.79 -25.45 -16.80
N THR A 282 17.36 -26.37 -16.02
CA THR A 282 16.67 -27.07 -14.94
C THR A 282 17.36 -26.82 -13.60
N GLN A 283 16.58 -26.89 -12.52
CA GLN A 283 17.11 -26.97 -11.16
C GLN A 283 16.30 -27.97 -10.34
N THR A 284 16.99 -28.87 -9.63
CA THR A 284 16.41 -29.66 -8.54
C THR A 284 17.33 -29.61 -7.32
N GLY A 285 16.78 -29.23 -6.18
CA GLY A 285 17.59 -28.95 -4.99
C GLY A 285 18.66 -27.89 -5.28
N SER A 286 19.94 -28.22 -5.06
CA SER A 286 21.07 -27.32 -5.35
C SER A 286 21.73 -27.56 -6.72
N THR A 287 21.20 -28.46 -7.55
CA THR A 287 21.82 -28.83 -8.81
C THR A 287 21.07 -28.19 -9.97
N GLY A 288 21.75 -27.26 -10.65
CA GLY A 288 21.29 -26.65 -11.89
C GLY A 288 21.98 -27.24 -13.12
N THR A 289 21.23 -27.46 -14.21
CA THR A 289 21.79 -27.97 -15.48
C THR A 289 21.28 -27.16 -16.67
N LEU A 290 22.18 -26.76 -17.54
CA LEU A 290 21.90 -26.07 -18.80
C LEU A 290 22.05 -27.07 -19.96
N TYR A 291 21.05 -27.09 -20.84
CA TYR A 291 20.98 -27.98 -22.00
C TYR A 291 20.92 -27.17 -23.30
N VAL A 292 21.61 -27.66 -24.33
CA VAL A 292 21.55 -27.15 -25.70
C VAL A 292 21.24 -28.34 -26.61
N ASP A 293 20.17 -28.25 -27.39
CA ASP A 293 19.61 -29.33 -28.22
C ASP A 293 19.47 -30.66 -27.47
N GLY A 294 19.00 -30.58 -26.22
CA GLY A 294 18.74 -31.74 -25.37
C GLY A 294 20.00 -32.42 -24.80
N GLU A 295 21.20 -31.93 -25.11
CA GLU A 295 22.46 -32.37 -24.52
C GLU A 295 22.90 -31.42 -23.40
N VAL A 296 23.51 -31.97 -22.35
CA VAL A 296 24.03 -31.17 -21.23
C VAL A 296 25.18 -30.30 -21.74
N SER A 297 25.05 -28.98 -21.59
CA SER A 297 26.11 -28.02 -21.91
C SER A 297 26.81 -27.45 -20.66
N GLY A 298 26.18 -27.52 -19.49
CA GLY A 298 26.81 -27.10 -18.23
C GLY A 298 26.03 -27.56 -17.01
N THR A 299 26.72 -27.73 -15.88
CA THR A 299 26.12 -28.12 -14.59
C THR A 299 26.77 -27.35 -13.45
N ASN A 300 25.95 -26.90 -12.49
CA ASN A 300 26.40 -26.35 -11.21
C ASN A 300 25.70 -27.09 -10.07
N ASN A 301 26.47 -27.75 -9.19
CA ASN A 301 25.94 -28.49 -8.03
C ASN A 301 25.74 -27.63 -6.76
N ALA A 302 26.08 -26.35 -6.84
CA ALA A 302 25.99 -25.37 -5.76
C ALA A 302 25.06 -24.20 -6.10
N LEU A 303 24.05 -24.44 -6.95
CA LEU A 303 22.98 -23.50 -7.28
C LEU A 303 21.90 -23.55 -6.18
N THR A 304 22.14 -22.91 -5.04
CA THR A 304 21.22 -22.90 -3.89
C THR A 304 20.06 -21.91 -4.01
N LEU A 305 20.15 -20.93 -4.92
CA LEU A 305 19.07 -19.99 -5.22
C LEU A 305 18.14 -20.58 -6.29
N SER A 306 16.84 -20.27 -6.17
CA SER A 306 15.75 -20.69 -7.05
C SER A 306 14.82 -19.50 -7.35
N PRO A 307 13.89 -19.59 -8.32
CA PRO A 307 12.92 -18.52 -8.58
C PRO A 307 12.17 -18.05 -7.32
N SER A 308 11.88 -18.97 -6.39
CA SER A 308 11.25 -18.64 -5.10
C SER A 308 12.06 -17.67 -4.24
N ASN A 309 13.39 -17.62 -4.40
CA ASN A 309 14.28 -16.70 -3.68
C ASN A 309 14.27 -15.28 -4.26
N LEU A 310 13.82 -15.11 -5.51
CA LEU A 310 13.57 -13.79 -6.11
C LEU A 310 12.29 -13.14 -5.55
N ASN A 311 11.53 -13.90 -4.77
CA ASN A 311 10.26 -13.52 -4.17
C ASN A 311 9.21 -13.07 -5.19
N ASN A 312 8.83 -11.79 -5.18
CA ASN A 312 8.13 -11.15 -6.29
C ASN A 312 9.18 -10.47 -7.17
N PRO A 313 9.57 -11.11 -8.29
CA PRO A 313 10.66 -10.64 -9.12
C PRO A 313 10.28 -9.35 -9.85
N GLY A 314 9.07 -8.81 -9.77
CA GLY A 314 8.79 -7.54 -10.45
C GLY A 314 8.74 -7.72 -11.96
N ASN A 315 9.85 -7.57 -12.68
CA ASN A 315 9.84 -7.71 -14.14
C ASN A 315 9.98 -9.18 -14.56
N ARG A 316 9.21 -9.61 -15.57
CA ARG A 316 9.34 -10.95 -16.15
C ARG A 316 9.34 -10.83 -17.66
N TRP A 317 10.52 -10.81 -18.26
CA TRP A 317 10.66 -10.53 -19.68
C TRP A 317 11.26 -11.69 -20.48
N ILE A 318 10.79 -11.85 -21.71
CA ILE A 318 11.47 -12.59 -22.78
C ILE A 318 12.06 -11.54 -23.72
N GLY A 319 13.38 -11.52 -23.89
CA GLY A 319 14.06 -10.62 -24.83
C GLY A 319 14.63 -9.30 -24.28
N ARG A 320 14.40 -8.98 -23.00
CA ARG A 320 14.86 -7.74 -22.34
C ARG A 320 15.73 -8.05 -21.12
N SER A 321 16.70 -7.18 -20.81
CA SER A 321 17.60 -7.27 -19.65
C SER A 321 17.17 -6.35 -18.50
N GLN A 322 17.45 -6.76 -17.26
CA GLN A 322 17.40 -5.85 -16.11
C GLN A 322 18.48 -4.78 -16.15
N TYR A 323 19.59 -5.05 -16.83
CA TYR A 323 20.65 -4.09 -17.10
C TYR A 323 20.35 -3.32 -18.38
N SER A 324 21.10 -2.25 -18.62
CA SER A 324 21.09 -1.53 -19.90
C SER A 324 21.82 -2.30 -21.03
N ASP A 325 21.59 -3.61 -21.12
CA ASP A 325 22.13 -4.47 -22.19
C ASP A 325 21.29 -4.36 -23.47
N PRO A 326 21.84 -4.75 -24.63
CA PRO A 326 21.07 -4.83 -25.86
C PRO A 326 19.86 -5.78 -25.75
N MET A 327 18.71 -5.34 -26.27
CA MET A 327 17.54 -6.21 -26.47
C MET A 327 17.87 -7.38 -27.42
N LEU A 328 17.26 -8.53 -27.18
CA LEU A 328 17.46 -9.74 -27.97
C LEU A 328 16.92 -9.59 -29.41
N ASN A 329 17.75 -9.95 -30.38
CA ASN A 329 17.38 -9.99 -31.80
C ASN A 329 17.29 -11.44 -32.27
N ALA A 330 16.13 -12.03 -32.08
CA ALA A 330 15.92 -13.44 -32.34
C ALA A 330 14.48 -13.73 -32.74
N THR A 331 14.28 -14.89 -33.34
CA THR A 331 12.96 -15.51 -33.43
C THR A 331 12.82 -16.54 -32.31
N ILE A 332 11.75 -16.48 -31.52
CA ILE A 332 11.51 -17.34 -30.36
C ILE A 332 10.22 -18.14 -30.56
N ASP A 333 10.26 -19.40 -30.13
CA ASP A 333 9.16 -20.36 -30.23
C ASP A 333 9.10 -21.26 -28.98
N GLU A 334 7.92 -21.81 -28.67
CA GLU A 334 7.67 -22.78 -27.60
C GLU A 334 8.32 -22.44 -26.25
N PHE A 335 7.97 -21.31 -25.63
CA PHE A 335 8.51 -20.95 -24.31
C PHE A 335 7.74 -21.67 -23.19
N HIS A 336 8.39 -22.60 -22.51
CA HIS A 336 7.82 -23.41 -21.44
C HIS A 336 8.35 -23.01 -20.06
N VAL A 337 7.46 -23.06 -19.06
CA VAL A 337 7.81 -23.00 -17.63
C VAL A 337 7.19 -24.20 -16.92
N PHE A 338 8.01 -24.91 -16.16
CA PHE A 338 7.61 -26.05 -15.32
C PHE A 338 7.99 -25.83 -13.85
N ASN A 339 7.15 -26.32 -12.93
CA ASN A 339 7.43 -26.31 -11.47
C ASN A 339 8.23 -27.52 -10.98
N ARG A 340 9.02 -28.14 -11.86
CA ARG A 340 9.92 -29.25 -11.56
C ARG A 340 11.08 -29.28 -12.54
N ALA A 341 12.18 -29.93 -12.16
CA ALA A 341 13.22 -30.31 -13.11
C ALA A 341 12.72 -31.42 -14.06
N LEU A 342 12.87 -31.21 -15.36
CA LEU A 342 12.67 -32.25 -16.38
C LEU A 342 13.91 -33.16 -16.47
N SER A 343 13.71 -34.44 -16.79
CA SER A 343 14.81 -35.34 -17.15
C SER A 343 15.39 -34.98 -18.52
N GLN A 344 16.60 -35.46 -18.83
CA GLN A 344 17.20 -35.23 -20.15
C GLN A 344 16.33 -35.84 -21.27
N GLU A 345 15.72 -37.00 -21.04
CA GLU A 345 14.80 -37.65 -22.00
C GLU A 345 13.54 -36.81 -22.21
N GLU A 346 12.98 -36.22 -21.15
CA GLU A 346 11.84 -35.31 -21.26
C GLU A 346 12.23 -34.05 -22.04
N ILE A 347 13.42 -33.47 -21.81
CA ILE A 347 13.93 -32.34 -22.60
C ILE A 347 14.09 -32.75 -24.07
N LYS A 348 14.68 -33.92 -24.35
CA LYS A 348 14.82 -34.45 -25.72
C LYS A 348 13.47 -34.66 -26.41
N SER A 349 12.41 -34.96 -25.68
CA SER A 349 11.08 -35.10 -26.27
C SER A 349 10.55 -33.79 -26.86
N LEU A 350 10.86 -32.64 -26.23
CA LEU A 350 10.50 -31.29 -26.69
C LEU A 350 11.19 -30.90 -28.02
N LEU A 351 12.23 -31.66 -28.44
CA LEU A 351 12.87 -31.43 -29.73
C LEU A 351 12.05 -31.96 -30.90
N SER A 352 11.23 -32.99 -30.64
CA SER A 352 10.49 -33.75 -31.64
C SER A 352 9.02 -33.37 -31.73
N SER A 353 8.44 -32.83 -30.65
CA SER A 353 7.09 -32.24 -30.63
C SER A 353 7.04 -31.08 -29.64
N ALA A 354 6.15 -30.12 -29.90
CA ALA A 354 5.96 -28.92 -29.08
C ALA A 354 5.60 -29.22 -27.61
N ASP A 355 4.78 -30.24 -27.35
CA ASP A 355 4.36 -30.66 -26.01
C ASP A 355 5.28 -31.71 -25.36
N GLY A 356 6.13 -32.36 -26.16
CA GLY A 356 6.95 -33.50 -25.77
C GLY A 356 6.16 -34.61 -25.08
N SER A 357 6.82 -35.40 -24.25
CA SER A 357 6.18 -36.38 -23.36
C SER A 357 5.57 -35.75 -22.10
N THR A 358 5.68 -34.42 -21.94
CA THR A 358 5.29 -33.69 -20.73
C THR A 358 3.88 -33.13 -20.80
N GLY A 359 3.32 -32.98 -22.01
CA GLY A 359 2.05 -32.29 -22.25
C GLY A 359 2.16 -30.77 -22.26
N GLY A 360 3.39 -30.23 -22.38
CA GLY A 360 3.67 -28.79 -22.33
C GLY A 360 3.92 -28.25 -20.93
N GLY A 361 4.27 -26.97 -20.85
CA GLY A 361 4.60 -26.30 -19.59
C GLY A 361 3.38 -26.25 -18.66
N ASN A 362 3.52 -26.73 -17.42
CA ASN A 362 2.39 -26.78 -16.47
C ASN A 362 2.20 -25.49 -15.66
N ILE A 363 3.15 -24.56 -15.77
CA ILE A 363 3.08 -23.23 -15.15
C ILE A 363 2.70 -22.18 -16.18
N ALA A 364 3.40 -22.19 -17.32
CA ALA A 364 3.11 -21.37 -18.50
C ALA A 364 3.66 -22.05 -19.75
N TRP A 365 2.99 -21.85 -20.88
CA TRP A 365 3.42 -22.35 -22.19
C TRP A 365 3.00 -21.38 -23.30
N TYR A 366 3.96 -20.68 -23.88
CA TYR A 366 3.73 -19.71 -24.95
C TYR A 366 4.26 -20.25 -26.29
N LYS A 367 3.32 -20.59 -27.18
CA LYS A 367 3.63 -21.11 -28.52
C LYS A 367 3.96 -20.02 -29.54
N PHE A 368 3.42 -18.81 -29.33
CA PHE A 368 3.48 -17.71 -30.31
C PHE A 368 2.81 -18.01 -31.65
N ASP A 369 1.82 -18.91 -31.64
CA ASP A 369 1.07 -19.39 -32.81
C ASP A 369 -0.01 -18.42 -33.32
N GLU A 370 -0.19 -17.26 -32.69
CA GLU A 370 -1.19 -16.27 -33.11
C GLU A 370 -0.94 -15.80 -34.57
N GLU A 371 -1.95 -15.28 -35.26
CA GLU A 371 -1.72 -14.79 -36.65
C GLU A 371 -0.97 -13.45 -36.63
N GLU A 372 -1.39 -12.54 -35.75
CA GLU A 372 -0.82 -11.23 -35.49
C GLU A 372 -1.23 -10.79 -34.07
N GLY A 373 -0.75 -9.63 -33.61
CA GLY A 373 -1.18 -9.08 -32.34
C GLY A 373 -0.10 -8.94 -31.29
N THR A 374 -0.44 -8.20 -30.22
CA THR A 374 0.40 -8.11 -29.01
C THR A 374 0.07 -9.17 -27.97
N ALA A 375 -0.97 -9.97 -28.18
CA ALA A 375 -1.35 -11.06 -27.29
C ALA A 375 -0.37 -12.23 -27.42
N VAL A 376 -0.08 -12.91 -26.31
CA VAL A 376 0.62 -14.21 -26.31
C VAL A 376 -0.15 -15.16 -25.40
N GLN A 377 -0.89 -16.09 -25.99
CA GLN A 377 -1.77 -16.98 -25.25
C GLN A 377 -0.98 -18.04 -24.48
N ASP A 378 -1.35 -18.22 -23.22
CA ASP A 378 -0.84 -19.33 -22.41
C ASP A 378 -1.62 -20.62 -22.72
N SER A 379 -0.93 -21.59 -23.31
CA SER A 379 -1.46 -22.93 -23.59
C SER A 379 -1.41 -23.88 -22.38
N SER A 380 -0.92 -23.42 -21.22
CA SER A 380 -0.96 -24.20 -19.98
C SER A 380 -2.37 -24.23 -19.37
N PRO A 381 -2.63 -25.13 -18.40
CA PRO A 381 -3.89 -25.16 -17.65
C PRO A 381 -4.20 -23.87 -16.86
N ASN A 382 -3.26 -22.93 -16.72
CA ASN A 382 -3.40 -21.74 -15.87
C ASN A 382 -3.88 -20.48 -16.62
N GLY A 383 -3.86 -20.46 -17.96
CA GLY A 383 -4.35 -19.34 -18.76
C GLY A 383 -3.63 -18.00 -18.52
N ARG A 384 -2.36 -18.01 -18.12
CA ARG A 384 -1.52 -16.85 -17.79
C ARG A 384 -0.96 -16.16 -19.04
N SER A 385 -1.85 -15.67 -19.90
CA SER A 385 -1.47 -15.04 -21.16
C SER A 385 -0.54 -13.84 -20.95
N ALA A 386 0.50 -13.76 -21.78
CA ALA A 386 1.52 -12.72 -21.80
C ALA A 386 1.21 -11.62 -22.83
N GLY A 387 1.97 -10.53 -22.79
CA GLY A 387 1.82 -9.38 -23.70
C GLY A 387 3.14 -9.03 -24.37
N ILE A 388 3.09 -8.66 -25.65
CA ILE A 388 4.24 -8.16 -26.41
C ILE A 388 4.34 -6.65 -26.27
N GLU A 389 5.54 -6.19 -25.99
CA GLU A 389 5.90 -4.78 -25.97
C GLU A 389 6.49 -4.38 -27.31
N GLY A 390 5.79 -3.48 -28.00
CA GLY A 390 6.21 -2.91 -29.27
C GLY A 390 7.10 -1.68 -29.10
N ASP A 391 7.79 -1.27 -30.17
CA ASP A 391 8.58 -0.04 -30.16
C ASP A 391 7.68 1.19 -29.85
N SER A 392 7.94 1.85 -28.72
CA SER A 392 7.10 2.92 -28.15
C SER A 392 7.67 4.33 -28.39
N ASN A 393 8.35 4.51 -29.52
CA ASN A 393 8.85 5.80 -29.96
C ASN A 393 7.70 6.76 -30.33
N SER A 394 7.96 8.06 -30.18
CA SER A 394 7.03 9.15 -30.49
C SER A 394 6.38 8.99 -31.86
N GLY A 395 5.04 9.10 -31.93
CA GLY A 395 4.26 8.95 -33.17
C GLY A 395 2.83 9.45 -33.02
N ASP A 396 2.06 9.37 -34.10
CA ASP A 396 0.64 9.73 -34.09
C ASP A 396 -0.15 8.76 -33.19
N ALA A 397 -1.14 9.28 -32.45
CA ALA A 397 -1.98 8.44 -31.62
C ALA A 397 -2.95 7.61 -32.49
N ASP A 398 -2.91 6.29 -32.33
CA ASP A 398 -3.65 5.31 -33.14
C ASP A 398 -5.05 4.95 -32.58
N TRP A 399 -5.68 5.85 -31.81
CA TRP A 399 -7.00 5.62 -31.22
C TRP A 399 -7.85 6.89 -31.18
N ILE A 400 -9.18 6.70 -31.22
CA ILE A 400 -10.18 7.78 -31.20
C ILE A 400 -10.88 7.75 -29.83
N PRO A 401 -10.93 8.88 -29.10
CA PRO A 401 -11.68 8.95 -27.85
C PRO A 401 -13.19 8.80 -28.07
N THR A 402 -13.84 8.15 -27.12
CA THR A 402 -15.28 7.94 -27.07
C THR A 402 -16.00 9.12 -26.41
N HIS A 403 -15.43 9.68 -25.34
CA HIS A 403 -16.00 10.79 -24.60
C HIS A 403 -14.99 11.94 -24.42
N PRO A 404 -15.44 13.20 -24.38
CA PRO A 404 -14.53 14.34 -24.18
C PRO A 404 -14.04 14.39 -22.74
N GLY A 405 -12.86 15.00 -22.51
CA GLY A 405 -12.32 15.24 -21.17
C GLY A 405 -11.43 14.13 -20.60
N TYR A 406 -11.24 13.02 -21.33
CA TYR A 406 -10.30 11.97 -20.93
C TYR A 406 -8.86 12.46 -20.86
N LEU A 407 -8.14 12.03 -19.82
CA LEU A 407 -6.70 12.19 -19.66
C LEU A 407 -6.13 10.88 -19.10
N GLY A 408 -5.08 10.34 -19.72
CA GLY A 408 -4.41 9.14 -19.23
C GLY A 408 -3.13 8.85 -19.98
N ALA A 409 -2.29 7.99 -19.39
CA ALA A 409 -1.05 7.49 -19.98
C ALA A 409 -1.27 6.25 -20.87
N TYR A 410 -2.50 5.75 -20.94
CA TYR A 410 -2.96 4.72 -21.88
C TYR A 410 -4.27 5.16 -22.57
N PRO A 411 -4.72 4.49 -23.65
CA PRO A 411 -5.95 4.84 -24.34
C PRO A 411 -7.21 4.78 -23.45
N GLU A 412 -8.20 5.65 -23.69
CA GLU A 412 -9.49 5.64 -22.97
C GLU A 412 -10.17 4.26 -23.01
N ASP A 413 -9.98 3.55 -24.12
CA ASP A 413 -10.58 2.24 -24.33
C ASP A 413 -10.09 1.17 -23.34
N THR A 414 -8.91 1.35 -22.73
CA THR A 414 -8.39 0.50 -21.64
C THR A 414 -9.22 0.64 -20.36
N VAL A 415 -9.87 1.78 -20.16
CA VAL A 415 -10.83 1.99 -19.06
C VAL A 415 -12.21 1.44 -19.43
N LEU A 416 -12.72 1.82 -20.61
CA LEU A 416 -14.08 1.48 -21.02
C LEU A 416 -14.31 -0.02 -21.23
N ARG A 417 -13.27 -0.77 -21.60
CA ARG A 417 -13.35 -2.23 -21.82
C ARG A 417 -13.71 -3.06 -20.60
N LEU A 418 -13.62 -2.49 -19.40
CA LEU A 418 -14.06 -3.15 -18.18
C LEU A 418 -15.58 -3.41 -18.21
N GLY A 419 -16.34 -2.53 -18.88
CA GLY A 419 -17.78 -2.65 -19.08
C GLY A 419 -18.19 -3.41 -20.34
N PRO A 420 -19.51 -3.44 -20.63
CA PRO A 420 -20.05 -4.10 -21.82
C PRO A 420 -19.58 -3.46 -23.13
N PRO A 421 -19.54 -4.23 -24.23
CA PRO A 421 -19.75 -5.68 -24.28
C PRO A 421 -18.49 -6.50 -23.93
N ARG A 422 -17.38 -5.85 -23.53
CA ARG A 422 -16.03 -6.44 -23.53
C ARG A 422 -15.68 -7.17 -22.24
N TRP A 423 -16.07 -6.66 -21.08
CA TRP A 423 -15.88 -7.30 -19.76
C TRP A 423 -14.43 -7.70 -19.43
N ALA A 424 -13.48 -6.85 -19.81
CA ALA A 424 -12.05 -7.08 -19.65
C ALA A 424 -11.68 -7.58 -18.24
N VAL A 425 -10.69 -8.46 -18.18
CA VAL A 425 -10.14 -9.04 -16.96
C VAL A 425 -8.73 -8.53 -16.72
N TYR A 426 -8.18 -8.87 -15.55
CA TYR A 426 -6.80 -8.62 -15.23
C TYR A 426 -5.89 -9.51 -16.09
N GLY A 427 -4.85 -8.91 -16.67
CA GLY A 427 -3.87 -9.62 -17.48
C GLY A 427 -2.92 -8.65 -18.19
N SER A 428 -2.00 -9.18 -18.97
CA SER A 428 -0.94 -8.40 -19.62
C SER A 428 -1.21 -8.08 -21.10
N ASP A 429 -2.15 -8.79 -21.74
CA ASP A 429 -2.53 -8.49 -23.13
C ASP A 429 -3.23 -7.12 -23.27
N LYS A 430 -2.51 -6.16 -23.85
CA LYS A 430 -2.99 -4.79 -24.06
C LYS A 430 -4.17 -4.69 -25.03
N ALA A 431 -4.44 -5.71 -25.84
CA ALA A 431 -5.56 -5.70 -26.77
C ALA A 431 -6.91 -5.93 -26.07
N VAL A 432 -6.95 -6.81 -25.06
CA VAL A 432 -8.21 -7.27 -24.43
C VAL A 432 -8.28 -7.10 -22.91
N ASN A 433 -7.14 -7.06 -22.21
CA ASN A 433 -7.09 -6.97 -20.74
C ASN A 433 -6.99 -5.52 -20.26
N THR A 434 -7.10 -5.37 -18.94
CA THR A 434 -6.85 -4.12 -18.22
C THR A 434 -6.19 -4.38 -16.86
N TRP A 435 -5.50 -3.41 -16.30
CA TRP A 435 -4.93 -3.49 -14.95
C TRP A 435 -5.33 -2.26 -14.15
N ALA A 436 -6.31 -2.43 -13.24
CA ALA A 436 -6.80 -1.39 -12.33
C ALA A 436 -6.96 0.00 -13.01
N PRO A 437 -7.66 0.11 -14.16
CA PRO A 437 -7.66 1.34 -14.93
C PRO A 437 -8.29 2.50 -14.14
N TRP A 438 -9.35 2.24 -13.38
CA TRP A 438 -9.98 3.25 -12.54
C TRP A 438 -9.10 3.67 -11.35
N TYR A 439 -8.21 2.81 -10.85
CA TYR A 439 -7.20 3.20 -9.86
C TYR A 439 -6.24 4.25 -10.41
N THR A 440 -5.72 4.06 -11.64
CA THR A 440 -4.83 5.04 -12.27
C THR A 440 -5.56 6.35 -12.50
N GLN A 441 -6.81 6.30 -13.00
CA GLN A 441 -7.64 7.51 -13.15
C GLN A 441 -7.86 8.23 -11.82
N HIS A 442 -8.13 7.48 -10.75
CA HIS A 442 -8.21 8.03 -9.40
C HIS A 442 -6.94 8.78 -9.01
N LYS A 443 -5.74 8.22 -9.22
CA LYS A 443 -4.50 8.91 -8.84
C LYS A 443 -4.30 10.22 -9.60
N ILE A 444 -4.59 10.22 -10.89
CA ILE A 444 -4.49 11.44 -11.71
C ILE A 444 -5.51 12.49 -11.22
N LEU A 445 -6.77 12.09 -11.01
CA LEU A 445 -7.82 12.96 -10.47
C LEU A 445 -7.44 13.55 -9.11
N ARG A 446 -6.98 12.71 -8.17
CA ARG A 446 -6.56 13.12 -6.82
C ARG A 446 -5.38 14.08 -6.86
N GLY A 447 -4.36 13.78 -7.67
CA GLY A 447 -3.18 14.63 -7.84
C GLY A 447 -3.51 16.02 -8.39
N LEU A 448 -4.40 16.10 -9.38
CA LEU A 448 -4.89 17.38 -9.91
C LEU A 448 -5.75 18.14 -8.88
N LEU A 449 -6.58 17.42 -8.12
CA LEU A 449 -7.40 18.04 -7.08
C LEU A 449 -6.55 18.55 -5.90
N ASP A 450 -5.48 17.85 -5.53
CA ASP A 450 -4.50 18.30 -4.54
C ASP A 450 -3.71 19.51 -5.04
N ALA A 451 -3.33 19.52 -6.33
CA ALA A 451 -2.69 20.69 -6.94
C ALA A 451 -3.58 21.93 -6.85
N TYR A 452 -4.90 21.77 -7.03
CA TYR A 452 -5.85 22.85 -6.85
C TYR A 452 -5.97 23.27 -5.37
N TYR A 453 -6.20 22.34 -4.44
CA TYR A 453 -6.43 22.67 -3.04
C TYR A 453 -5.23 23.29 -2.33
N LEU A 454 -4.04 22.78 -2.62
CA LEU A 454 -2.83 23.12 -1.88
C LEU A 454 -2.04 24.25 -2.54
N THR A 455 -2.28 24.54 -3.83
CA THR A 455 -1.51 25.56 -4.57
C THR A 455 -2.37 26.54 -5.37
N GLU A 456 -3.69 26.46 -5.25
CA GLU A 456 -4.68 27.27 -5.97
C GLU A 456 -4.56 27.21 -7.50
N ASN A 457 -4.01 26.11 -8.04
CA ASN A 457 -3.81 25.94 -9.47
C ASN A 457 -5.16 25.78 -10.21
N LYS A 458 -5.67 26.87 -10.80
CA LYS A 458 -6.96 26.88 -11.52
C LYS A 458 -6.96 26.03 -12.80
N GLN A 459 -5.81 25.83 -13.45
CA GLN A 459 -5.73 24.94 -14.60
C GLN A 459 -5.92 23.48 -14.17
N ALA A 460 -5.40 23.08 -13.01
CA ALA A 460 -5.63 21.75 -12.44
C ALA A 460 -7.12 21.52 -12.16
N TYR A 461 -7.81 22.54 -11.62
CA TYR A 461 -9.26 22.53 -11.45
C TYR A 461 -10.01 22.30 -12.77
N ASP A 462 -9.65 23.02 -13.83
CA ASP A 462 -10.30 22.86 -15.14
C ASP A 462 -10.10 21.45 -15.71
N VAL A 463 -8.89 20.90 -15.59
CA VAL A 463 -8.57 19.55 -16.07
C VAL A 463 -9.35 18.49 -15.28
N VAL A 464 -9.37 18.58 -13.95
CA VAL A 464 -10.02 17.57 -13.09
C VAL A 464 -11.55 17.59 -13.25
N VAL A 465 -12.16 18.76 -13.45
CA VAL A 465 -13.61 18.86 -13.72
C VAL A 465 -13.95 18.22 -15.07
N LYS A 466 -13.16 18.45 -16.11
CA LYS A 466 -13.33 17.78 -17.42
C LYS A 466 -13.16 16.26 -17.31
N MET A 467 -12.22 15.78 -16.51
CA MET A 467 -12.08 14.35 -16.22
C MET A 467 -13.30 13.80 -15.44
N ALA A 468 -13.88 14.58 -14.53
CA ALA A 468 -15.08 14.16 -13.81
C ALA A 468 -16.32 14.09 -14.70
N ASP A 469 -16.44 15.01 -15.66
CA ASP A 469 -17.46 14.98 -16.71
C ASP A 469 -17.29 13.77 -17.62
N TRP A 470 -16.04 13.47 -18.02
CA TRP A 470 -15.69 12.26 -18.73
C TRP A 470 -16.11 10.99 -17.95
N ALA A 471 -15.74 10.91 -16.67
CA ALA A 471 -16.04 9.75 -15.83
C ALA A 471 -17.55 9.50 -15.69
N TYR A 472 -18.35 10.57 -15.60
CA TYR A 472 -19.81 10.46 -15.61
C TYR A 472 -20.30 9.78 -16.90
N LEU A 473 -19.80 10.21 -18.07
CA LEU A 473 -20.17 9.60 -19.36
C LEU A 473 -19.67 8.15 -19.48
N ALA A 474 -18.44 7.88 -19.03
CA ALA A 474 -17.87 6.53 -19.02
C ALA A 474 -18.71 5.56 -18.17
N LEU A 475 -19.26 6.02 -17.04
CA LEU A 475 -20.02 5.19 -16.09
C LEU A 475 -21.54 5.21 -16.28
N THR A 476 -22.08 6.07 -17.16
CA THR A 476 -23.51 6.11 -17.48
C THR A 476 -23.79 5.68 -18.92
N ILE A 477 -22.96 6.11 -19.87
CA ILE A 477 -23.12 5.80 -21.29
C ILE A 477 -22.26 4.61 -21.71
N GLY A 478 -21.08 4.42 -21.12
CA GLY A 478 -20.15 3.33 -21.45
C GLY A 478 -19.53 3.43 -22.85
N ASP A 479 -19.12 2.29 -23.41
CA ASP A 479 -18.32 2.21 -24.63
C ASP A 479 -19.15 2.28 -25.92
N LYS A 480 -19.89 3.39 -26.11
CA LYS A 480 -20.84 3.58 -27.22
C LYS A 480 -20.27 3.41 -28.64
N ASN A 481 -18.95 3.48 -28.79
CA ASN A 481 -18.28 3.34 -30.07
C ASN A 481 -17.96 1.88 -30.43
N GLN A 482 -18.04 0.96 -29.46
CA GLN A 482 -17.69 -0.44 -29.63
C GLN A 482 -18.79 -1.22 -30.36
N GLU A 483 -18.38 -2.10 -31.27
CA GLU A 483 -19.30 -3.01 -31.94
C GLU A 483 -19.98 -3.95 -30.93
N GLY A 484 -21.30 -4.09 -31.03
CA GLY A 484 -22.10 -4.87 -30.09
C GLY A 484 -22.49 -4.14 -28.80
N TYR A 485 -22.15 -2.85 -28.65
CA TYR A 485 -22.66 -2.04 -27.53
C TYR A 485 -24.17 -1.81 -27.66
N THR A 486 -24.96 -2.22 -26.66
CA THR A 486 -26.42 -2.28 -26.75
C THR A 486 -27.16 -1.16 -26.03
N GLY A 487 -26.50 -0.37 -25.19
CA GLY A 487 -27.13 0.75 -24.48
C GLY A 487 -26.37 1.17 -23.22
N ASN A 488 -26.90 2.20 -22.55
CA ASN A 488 -26.33 2.76 -21.31
C ASN A 488 -26.10 1.71 -20.22
N LEU A 489 -25.10 1.95 -19.36
CA LEU A 489 -24.77 1.06 -18.26
C LEU A 489 -25.90 0.96 -17.24
N THR A 490 -26.21 -0.26 -16.84
CA THR A 490 -27.16 -0.55 -15.76
C THR A 490 -26.44 -0.77 -14.44
N ARG A 491 -27.18 -0.78 -13.32
CA ARG A 491 -26.61 -1.14 -12.01
C ARG A 491 -26.07 -2.58 -12.00
N ALA A 492 -26.66 -3.49 -12.76
CA ALA A 492 -26.16 -4.86 -12.88
C ALA A 492 -24.78 -4.88 -13.58
N ASP A 493 -24.60 -4.07 -14.62
CA ASP A 493 -23.31 -3.92 -15.30
C ASP A 493 -22.24 -3.36 -14.35
N LEU A 494 -22.57 -2.31 -13.59
CA LEU A 494 -21.67 -1.72 -12.61
C LEU A 494 -21.27 -2.71 -11.51
N ASN A 495 -22.22 -3.45 -10.93
CA ASN A 495 -21.91 -4.50 -9.96
C ASN A 495 -20.97 -5.56 -10.57
N TYR A 496 -21.19 -5.94 -11.83
CA TYR A 496 -20.34 -6.90 -12.55
C TYR A 496 -18.93 -6.36 -12.86
N MET A 497 -18.79 -5.03 -13.01
CA MET A 497 -17.50 -4.33 -13.19
C MET A 497 -16.69 -4.21 -11.90
N TRP A 498 -17.33 -4.20 -10.72
CA TRP A 498 -16.62 -4.00 -9.44
C TRP A 498 -16.39 -5.29 -8.67
N ASP A 499 -17.12 -6.33 -9.01
CA ASP A 499 -17.08 -7.61 -8.31
C ASP A 499 -16.01 -8.57 -8.86
N LEU A 500 -14.83 -8.10 -9.27
CA LEU A 500 -13.75 -8.95 -9.77
C LEU A 500 -12.42 -8.62 -9.08
N TYR A 501 -11.37 -9.38 -9.41
CA TYR A 501 -10.01 -9.12 -8.93
C TYR A 501 -9.48 -7.76 -9.45
N ILE A 502 -8.18 -7.49 -9.33
CA ILE A 502 -7.50 -6.19 -9.57
C ILE A 502 -7.95 -5.40 -10.81
N ALA A 503 -8.48 -6.02 -11.89
CA ALA A 503 -9.09 -5.27 -13.00
C ALA A 503 -10.27 -4.37 -12.57
N GLY A 504 -11.04 -4.76 -11.56
CA GLY A 504 -12.13 -3.96 -10.98
C GLY A 504 -11.66 -2.94 -9.95
N GLU A 505 -10.36 -2.86 -9.67
CA GLU A 505 -9.85 -1.91 -8.70
C GLU A 505 -9.97 -0.46 -9.20
N PHE A 506 -10.67 0.35 -8.41
CA PHE A 506 -10.85 1.77 -8.65
C PHE A 506 -10.16 2.66 -7.60
N GLY A 507 -9.40 2.07 -6.67
CA GLY A 507 -8.87 2.77 -5.50
C GLY A 507 -9.99 3.56 -4.80
N GLY A 508 -9.73 4.82 -4.46
CA GLY A 508 -10.70 5.79 -3.95
C GLY A 508 -11.27 6.69 -5.03
N ALA A 509 -11.55 6.21 -6.25
CA ALA A 509 -12.21 7.03 -7.28
C ALA A 509 -13.53 7.64 -6.76
N ASN A 510 -14.29 6.89 -5.96
CA ASN A 510 -15.50 7.37 -5.31
C ASN A 510 -15.25 8.46 -4.23
N GLU A 511 -14.01 8.68 -3.80
CA GLU A 511 -13.60 9.75 -2.88
C GLU A 511 -13.54 11.12 -3.58
N VAL A 512 -13.07 11.17 -4.83
CA VAL A 512 -12.79 12.46 -5.51
C VAL A 512 -14.03 13.15 -6.05
N PHE A 513 -15.05 12.41 -6.50
CA PHE A 513 -16.22 13.02 -7.13
C PHE A 513 -17.14 13.79 -6.17
N PRO A 514 -17.39 13.36 -4.91
CA PRO A 514 -18.12 14.16 -3.93
C PRO A 514 -17.41 15.49 -3.62
N GLU A 515 -16.08 15.48 -3.59
CA GLU A 515 -15.29 16.69 -3.42
C GLU A 515 -15.40 17.64 -4.63
N ILE A 516 -15.38 17.09 -5.85
CA ILE A 516 -15.62 17.89 -7.06
C ILE A 516 -17.06 18.45 -7.07
N TYR A 517 -18.05 17.69 -6.57
CA TYR A 517 -19.41 18.20 -6.36
C TYR A 517 -19.44 19.40 -5.40
N GLN A 518 -18.64 19.39 -4.33
CA GLN A 518 -18.52 20.55 -3.43
C GLN A 518 -18.06 21.81 -4.17
N LEU A 519 -17.18 21.65 -5.17
CA LEU A 519 -16.61 22.76 -5.94
C LEU A 519 -17.52 23.25 -7.07
N THR A 520 -18.21 22.34 -7.77
CA THR A 520 -19.00 22.69 -8.95
C THR A 520 -20.48 22.87 -8.67
N GLY A 521 -21.00 22.25 -7.60
CA GLY A 521 -22.43 22.13 -7.33
C GLY A 521 -23.20 21.21 -8.29
N ASP A 522 -22.50 20.53 -9.22
CA ASP A 522 -23.12 19.67 -10.23
C ASP A 522 -23.37 18.27 -9.68
N LYS A 523 -24.65 17.94 -9.48
CA LYS A 523 -25.11 16.68 -8.89
C LYS A 523 -24.61 15.44 -9.63
N LYS A 524 -24.29 15.56 -10.93
CA LYS A 524 -23.79 14.43 -11.71
C LYS A 524 -22.51 13.83 -11.12
N HIS A 525 -21.66 14.62 -10.46
CA HIS A 525 -20.44 14.08 -9.85
C HIS A 525 -20.76 13.20 -8.62
N LEU A 526 -21.76 13.58 -7.83
CA LEU A 526 -22.23 12.72 -6.75
C LEU A 526 -22.87 11.43 -7.30
N GLU A 527 -23.58 11.51 -8.43
CA GLU A 527 -24.06 10.32 -9.16
C GLU A 527 -22.91 9.43 -9.64
N THR A 528 -21.83 10.02 -10.19
CA THR A 528 -20.60 9.31 -10.58
C THR A 528 -19.99 8.57 -9.39
N ALA A 529 -19.90 9.20 -8.21
CA ALA A 529 -19.38 8.57 -7.00
C ALA A 529 -20.14 7.28 -6.66
N LYS A 530 -21.48 7.33 -6.71
CA LYS A 530 -22.37 6.19 -6.43
C LYS A 530 -22.39 5.13 -7.53
N ALA A 531 -21.85 5.41 -8.71
CA ALA A 531 -21.71 4.39 -9.76
C ALA A 531 -20.69 3.31 -9.37
N PHE A 532 -19.76 3.61 -8.45
CA PHE A 532 -18.78 2.66 -7.91
C PHE A 532 -19.34 1.72 -6.83
N ASP A 533 -20.55 1.94 -6.32
CA ASP A 533 -21.13 1.07 -5.28
C ASP A 533 -21.30 -0.37 -5.80
N ASN A 534 -20.57 -1.32 -5.19
CA ASN A 534 -20.79 -2.75 -5.41
C ASN A 534 -21.92 -3.26 -4.50
N ARG A 535 -23.16 -2.87 -4.82
CA ARG A 535 -24.35 -3.09 -3.98
C ARG A 535 -24.75 -4.55 -3.82
N GLN A 536 -24.35 -5.43 -4.74
CA GLN A 536 -24.66 -6.86 -4.67
C GLN A 536 -23.72 -7.63 -3.72
N SER A 537 -22.53 -7.09 -3.45
CA SER A 537 -21.44 -7.81 -2.81
C SER A 537 -20.89 -6.98 -1.64
N LEU A 538 -19.71 -6.37 -1.75
CA LEU A 538 -19.01 -5.78 -0.60
C LEU A 538 -19.76 -4.60 0.05
N PHE A 539 -20.34 -3.67 -0.71
CA PHE A 539 -21.06 -2.54 -0.11
C PHE A 539 -22.30 -3.00 0.64
N GLY A 540 -23.14 -3.83 0.01
CA GLY A 540 -24.36 -4.35 0.63
C GLY A 540 -24.07 -5.16 1.89
N ALA A 541 -23.05 -6.01 1.85
CA ALA A 541 -22.62 -6.78 3.02
C ALA A 541 -22.09 -5.88 4.16
N ALA A 542 -21.39 -4.79 3.85
CA ALA A 542 -20.90 -3.85 4.85
C ALA A 542 -22.03 -3.07 5.55
N VAL A 543 -23.06 -2.66 4.80
CA VAL A 543 -24.27 -2.06 5.38
C VAL A 543 -24.96 -3.05 6.34
N GLU A 544 -24.98 -4.33 6.00
CA GLU A 544 -25.60 -5.40 6.80
C GLU A 544 -24.70 -5.95 7.91
N ASP A 545 -23.50 -5.40 8.09
CA ASP A 545 -22.45 -5.89 9.01
C ASP A 545 -22.11 -7.38 8.85
N ARG A 546 -21.99 -7.85 7.60
CA ARG A 546 -21.56 -9.20 7.26
C ARG A 546 -20.12 -9.22 6.75
N ASP A 547 -19.17 -9.59 7.61
CA ASP A 547 -17.77 -9.76 7.23
C ASP A 547 -17.62 -10.83 6.13
N ILE A 548 -17.37 -10.36 4.91
CA ILE A 548 -17.16 -11.19 3.73
C ILE A 548 -15.77 -10.94 3.11
N LEU A 549 -14.77 -10.53 3.89
CA LEU A 549 -13.42 -10.28 3.35
C LEU A 549 -12.74 -11.56 2.88
N VAL A 550 -13.09 -12.68 3.51
CA VAL A 550 -12.70 -14.04 3.13
C VAL A 550 -13.97 -14.90 3.15
N LEU A 551 -14.13 -15.81 2.19
CA LEU A 551 -15.30 -16.69 2.05
C LEU A 551 -14.92 -18.05 1.44
N GLN A 552 -15.76 -19.08 1.61
CA GLN A 552 -15.71 -20.28 0.77
C GLN A 552 -16.40 -20.02 -0.57
N ALA A 553 -16.03 -20.77 -1.61
CA ALA A 553 -16.58 -20.60 -2.96
C ALA A 553 -18.12 -20.69 -3.01
N LYS A 554 -18.72 -21.58 -2.20
CA LYS A 554 -20.17 -21.79 -2.14
C LYS A 554 -20.94 -20.60 -1.53
N ASP A 555 -20.27 -19.75 -0.76
CA ASP A 555 -20.89 -18.65 -0.01
C ASP A 555 -20.70 -17.30 -0.72
N ASN A 556 -20.18 -17.33 -1.95
CA ASN A 556 -19.80 -16.14 -2.70
C ASN A 556 -21.05 -15.37 -3.21
N PRO A 557 -21.29 -14.11 -2.76
CA PRO A 557 -22.49 -13.36 -3.14
C PRO A 557 -22.40 -12.75 -4.54
N GLY A 558 -21.20 -12.70 -5.11
CA GLY A 558 -20.88 -11.95 -6.31
C GLY A 558 -20.54 -12.84 -7.52
N PRO A 559 -20.93 -12.47 -8.75
CA PRO A 559 -20.75 -13.30 -9.94
C PRO A 559 -19.29 -13.46 -10.39
N ARG A 560 -18.38 -12.56 -10.00
CA ARG A 560 -16.95 -12.63 -10.40
C ARG A 560 -15.99 -12.50 -9.22
N ARG A 561 -16.52 -12.36 -8.00
CA ARG A 561 -15.74 -12.05 -6.80
C ARG A 561 -14.74 -13.17 -6.50
N PRO A 562 -13.48 -12.87 -6.17
CA PRO A 562 -12.58 -13.88 -5.62
C PRO A 562 -12.97 -14.21 -4.16
N ASN A 563 -12.74 -15.45 -3.72
CA ASN A 563 -13.07 -15.91 -2.36
C ASN A 563 -12.45 -15.03 -1.26
N ARG A 564 -11.24 -14.54 -1.50
CA ARG A 564 -10.49 -13.65 -0.61
C ARG A 564 -10.29 -12.32 -1.33
N LEU A 565 -10.49 -11.21 -0.63
CA LEU A 565 -10.37 -9.88 -1.22
C LEU A 565 -8.96 -9.31 -1.03
N HIS A 566 -8.47 -8.61 -2.06
CA HIS A 566 -7.20 -7.85 -2.01
C HIS A 566 -7.34 -6.65 -1.06
N ALA A 567 -6.43 -6.46 -0.11
CA ALA A 567 -6.67 -5.50 0.97
C ALA A 567 -6.70 -4.05 0.46
N ASN A 568 -5.63 -3.61 -0.21
CA ASN A 568 -5.53 -2.23 -0.68
C ASN A 568 -6.50 -1.85 -1.80
N THR A 569 -7.04 -2.83 -2.53
CA THR A 569 -8.11 -2.58 -3.53
C THR A 569 -9.38 -2.07 -2.85
N HIS A 570 -9.67 -2.56 -1.64
CA HIS A 570 -10.98 -2.39 -1.00
C HIS A 570 -10.99 -1.33 0.10
N VAL A 571 -9.91 -1.15 0.88
CA VAL A 571 -9.88 -0.11 1.94
C VAL A 571 -10.23 1.29 1.41
N PRO A 572 -9.66 1.78 0.27
CA PRO A 572 -9.96 3.12 -0.23
C PRO A 572 -11.43 3.36 -0.58
N GLN A 573 -12.16 2.30 -0.94
CA GLN A 573 -13.58 2.41 -1.31
C GLN A 573 -14.42 2.93 -0.13
N PHE A 574 -14.08 2.51 1.10
CA PHE A 574 -14.76 2.93 2.33
C PHE A 574 -14.38 4.35 2.75
N ILE A 575 -13.20 4.84 2.36
CA ILE A 575 -12.88 6.28 2.47
C ILE A 575 -13.82 7.07 1.55
N GLY A 576 -14.04 6.60 0.32
CA GLY A 576 -14.98 7.23 -0.60
C GLY A 576 -16.43 7.20 -0.12
N TYR A 577 -16.88 6.13 0.53
CA TYR A 577 -18.21 6.09 1.16
C TYR A 577 -18.36 7.16 2.24
N MET A 578 -17.33 7.40 3.07
CA MET A 578 -17.35 8.52 4.02
C MET A 578 -17.51 9.87 3.32
N ARG A 579 -16.86 10.10 2.16
CA ARG A 579 -17.05 11.34 1.39
C ARG A 579 -18.47 11.46 0.86
N ILE A 580 -19.05 10.37 0.34
CA ILE A 580 -20.44 10.37 -0.15
C ILE A 580 -21.38 10.76 1.00
N PHE A 581 -21.28 10.10 2.16
CA PHE A 581 -22.05 10.40 3.37
C PHE A 581 -21.98 11.89 3.74
N GLU A 582 -20.78 12.47 3.72
CA GLU A 582 -20.55 13.86 4.07
C GLU A 582 -21.22 14.88 3.15
N HIS A 583 -21.62 14.49 1.94
CA HIS A 583 -22.29 15.35 0.97
C HIS A 583 -23.77 15.04 0.75
N ASN A 584 -24.26 13.86 1.14
CA ASN A 584 -25.67 13.46 0.95
C ASN A 584 -26.41 13.03 2.22
N ALA A 585 -25.72 12.87 3.35
CA ALA A 585 -26.25 12.39 4.63
C ALA A 585 -26.96 11.02 4.56
N GLU A 586 -26.62 10.17 3.59
CA GLU A 586 -27.17 8.80 3.50
C GLU A 586 -26.39 7.87 4.44
N GLN A 587 -27.03 7.49 5.55
CA GLN A 587 -26.42 6.75 6.66
C GLN A 587 -25.77 5.40 6.26
N GLU A 588 -26.29 4.74 5.23
CA GLU A 588 -25.75 3.46 4.74
C GLU A 588 -24.25 3.53 4.42
N TYR A 589 -23.77 4.66 3.91
CA TYR A 589 -22.35 4.83 3.58
C TYR A 589 -21.46 4.95 4.82
N PHE A 590 -21.94 5.62 5.86
CA PHE A 590 -21.24 5.71 7.15
C PHE A 590 -21.20 4.34 7.83
N ASP A 591 -22.34 3.65 7.89
CA ASP A 591 -22.45 2.34 8.52
C ASP A 591 -21.54 1.32 7.81
N ALA A 592 -21.50 1.33 6.47
CA ALA A 592 -20.60 0.50 5.69
C ALA A 592 -19.12 0.73 6.03
N ALA A 593 -18.69 2.00 6.12
CA ALA A 593 -17.31 2.36 6.46
C ALA A 593 -16.92 1.94 7.88
N LYS A 594 -17.82 2.17 8.84
CA LYS A 594 -17.63 1.78 10.25
C LYS A 594 -17.55 0.26 10.42
N ASN A 595 -18.47 -0.48 9.83
CA ASN A 595 -18.52 -1.94 9.93
C ASN A 595 -17.29 -2.57 9.29
N PHE A 596 -16.91 -2.13 8.09
CA PHE A 596 -15.68 -2.59 7.43
C PHE A 596 -14.43 -2.34 8.28
N TYR A 597 -14.32 -1.16 8.89
CA TYR A 597 -13.21 -0.89 9.83
C TYR A 597 -13.19 -1.90 10.97
N GLY A 598 -14.35 -2.20 11.57
CA GLY A 598 -14.51 -3.21 12.63
C GLY A 598 -14.26 -4.66 12.17
N TRP A 599 -14.27 -4.95 10.87
CA TRP A 599 -13.83 -6.25 10.34
C TRP A 599 -12.31 -6.36 10.28
N VAL A 600 -11.61 -5.25 10.02
CA VAL A 600 -10.15 -5.25 9.90
C VAL A 600 -9.49 -5.05 11.25
N VAL A 601 -9.97 -4.12 12.08
CA VAL A 601 -9.39 -3.78 13.36
C VAL A 601 -10.34 -4.17 14.49
N PRO A 602 -9.91 -4.99 15.47
CA PRO A 602 -8.54 -5.50 15.69
C PRO A 602 -8.20 -6.80 14.95
N HIS A 603 -9.19 -7.44 14.32
CA HIS A 603 -9.16 -8.86 13.93
C HIS A 603 -8.12 -9.27 12.87
N ARG A 604 -7.59 -8.32 12.11
CA ARG A 604 -6.63 -8.55 11.02
C ARG A 604 -5.46 -7.57 11.06
N GLY A 605 -5.25 -6.88 12.17
CA GLY A 605 -4.12 -5.98 12.35
C GLY A 605 -2.92 -6.69 12.97
N PHE A 606 -1.74 -6.58 12.35
CA PHE A 606 -0.48 -6.94 13.00
C PHE A 606 -0.11 -5.89 14.07
N ALA A 607 0.81 -6.23 14.97
CA ALA A 607 1.24 -5.37 16.07
C ALA A 607 1.81 -4.02 15.60
N THR A 608 2.33 -3.99 14.37
CA THR A 608 2.88 -2.82 13.68
C THR A 608 1.80 -1.90 13.08
N GLY A 609 0.53 -2.33 13.05
CA GLY A 609 -0.59 -1.62 12.45
C GLY A 609 -0.91 -2.02 11.00
N GLY A 610 -0.10 -2.88 10.39
CA GLY A 610 -0.34 -3.40 9.03
C GLY A 610 -1.39 -4.50 8.97
N THR A 611 -1.84 -4.82 7.76
CA THR A 611 -2.70 -5.98 7.46
C THR A 611 -2.36 -6.55 6.08
N GLY A 612 -2.88 -7.73 5.75
CA GLY A 612 -2.48 -8.50 4.57
C GLY A 612 -1.32 -9.44 4.90
N GLY A 613 -1.55 -10.74 4.76
CA GLY A 613 -0.59 -11.79 5.08
C GLY A 613 -0.96 -13.09 4.39
N ASN A 614 -0.37 -14.20 4.80
CA ASN A 614 -0.72 -15.50 4.26
C ASN A 614 -1.66 -16.28 5.20
N PHE A 615 -1.97 -17.53 4.89
CA PHE A 615 -2.44 -18.52 5.86
C PHE A 615 -1.89 -19.90 5.47
N PRO A 616 -1.77 -20.86 6.41
CA PRO A 616 -1.17 -22.17 6.13
C PRO A 616 -1.89 -22.86 4.97
N GLY A 617 -1.17 -23.49 4.04
CA GLY A 617 -1.78 -24.17 2.87
C GLY A 617 -2.16 -23.25 1.71
N SER A 618 -2.06 -21.93 1.88
CA SER A 618 -2.24 -20.96 0.81
C SER A 618 -0.88 -20.55 0.22
N ASN A 619 -0.74 -20.66 -1.11
CA ASN A 619 0.43 -20.21 -1.87
C ASN A 619 0.11 -18.97 -2.73
N ASN A 620 -0.90 -18.20 -2.33
CA ASN A 620 -1.43 -17.08 -3.08
C ASN A 620 -0.80 -15.72 -2.70
N ASN A 621 -1.34 -14.65 -3.29
CA ASN A 621 -0.93 -13.26 -3.07
C ASN A 621 -1.07 -12.84 -1.58
N VAL A 622 0.03 -12.34 -1.01
CA VAL A 622 0.17 -11.88 0.39
C VAL A 622 -0.47 -10.51 0.65
N GLU A 623 -0.88 -9.80 -0.39
CA GLU A 623 -1.60 -8.52 -0.32
C GLU A 623 -3.09 -8.68 0.04
N MET A 624 -3.59 -9.92 0.08
CA MET A 624 -5.01 -10.17 0.34
C MET A 624 -5.29 -10.33 1.83
N PHE A 625 -6.52 -10.03 2.27
CA PHE A 625 -6.92 -10.15 3.67
C PHE A 625 -6.76 -11.57 4.19
N GLN A 626 -6.11 -11.73 5.34
CA GLN A 626 -6.09 -12.99 6.07
C GLN A 626 -7.44 -13.29 6.75
N ASN A 627 -7.61 -14.52 7.25
CA ASN A 627 -8.78 -14.90 8.02
C ASN A 627 -8.94 -14.02 9.27
N ARG A 628 -10.18 -13.87 9.74
CA ARG A 628 -10.45 -13.19 11.02
C ARG A 628 -9.64 -13.86 12.13
N ASP A 629 -9.02 -13.04 12.96
CA ASP A 629 -8.22 -13.41 14.14
C ASP A 629 -6.99 -14.28 13.86
N ASN A 630 -6.62 -14.46 12.58
CA ASN A 630 -5.44 -15.19 12.17
C ASN A 630 -4.23 -14.23 12.04
N ILE A 631 -3.41 -14.13 13.08
CA ILE A 631 -2.27 -13.21 13.11
C ILE A 631 -0.95 -13.97 12.97
N ALA A 632 -0.65 -14.90 13.87
CA ALA A 632 0.63 -15.61 13.90
C ALA A 632 0.82 -16.50 12.67
N ASN A 633 -0.23 -17.18 12.21
CA ASN A 633 -0.13 -18.01 11.01
C ASN A 633 -0.17 -17.18 9.72
N ALA A 634 -0.52 -15.89 9.81
CA ALA A 634 -0.48 -14.96 8.69
C ALA A 634 0.85 -14.22 8.53
N ILE A 635 1.76 -14.35 9.50
CA ILE A 635 3.11 -13.81 9.43
C ILE A 635 3.83 -14.38 8.20
N ALA A 636 4.27 -13.48 7.32
CA ALA A 636 5.01 -13.81 6.10
C ALA A 636 6.26 -12.92 5.98
N GLY A 637 7.27 -13.42 5.26
CA GLY A 637 8.46 -12.63 4.92
C GLY A 637 8.12 -11.46 4.00
N GLN A 638 7.04 -11.57 3.24
CA GLN A 638 6.45 -10.50 2.44
C GLN A 638 4.98 -10.39 2.82
N GLY A 639 4.63 -9.41 3.63
CA GLY A 639 3.28 -9.16 4.12
C GLY A 639 3.21 -7.73 4.63
N ALA A 640 2.07 -7.32 5.19
CA ALA A 640 1.83 -5.94 5.62
C ALA A 640 2.24 -4.94 4.52
N GLU A 641 1.39 -4.80 3.51
CA GLU A 641 1.61 -3.83 2.43
C GLU A 641 1.46 -2.38 2.96
N THR A 642 2.42 -1.51 2.60
CA THR A 642 2.48 -0.11 3.05
C THR A 642 1.25 0.71 2.61
N CYS A 643 0.75 0.51 1.39
CA CYS A 643 -0.47 1.21 0.92
C CYS A 643 -1.70 0.88 1.77
N THR A 644 -1.82 -0.38 2.21
CA THR A 644 -2.97 -0.80 3.01
C THR A 644 -2.96 -0.08 4.36
N ALA A 645 -1.79 0.04 5.01
CA ALA A 645 -1.66 0.79 6.24
C ALA A 645 -2.01 2.27 6.04
N TYR A 646 -1.48 2.92 5.01
CA TYR A 646 -1.83 4.30 4.65
C TYR A 646 -3.35 4.52 4.54
N ASN A 647 -4.05 3.64 3.82
CA ASN A 647 -5.49 3.79 3.63
C ASN A 647 -6.29 3.45 4.90
N MET A 648 -5.83 2.50 5.73
CA MET A 648 -6.45 2.23 7.03
C MET A 648 -6.30 3.42 7.98
N LEU A 649 -5.15 4.10 7.99
CA LEU A 649 -4.93 5.34 8.74
C LEU A 649 -5.88 6.46 8.27
N LYS A 650 -6.00 6.64 6.95
CA LYS A 650 -6.99 7.58 6.39
C LYS A 650 -8.40 7.23 6.87
N LEU A 651 -8.82 5.96 6.81
CA LEU A 651 -10.16 5.56 7.23
C LEU A 651 -10.41 5.80 8.73
N ALA A 652 -9.46 5.41 9.61
CA ALA A 652 -9.53 5.65 11.05
C ALA A 652 -9.73 7.14 11.35
N ARG A 653 -8.95 8.01 10.70
CA ARG A 653 -9.08 9.46 10.85
C ARG A 653 -10.44 9.98 10.40
N ASN A 654 -10.95 9.49 9.26
CA ASN A 654 -12.26 9.92 8.77
C ASN A 654 -13.37 9.51 9.74
N LEU A 655 -13.34 8.30 10.31
CA LEU A 655 -14.31 7.87 11.32
C LEU A 655 -14.19 8.70 12.61
N PHE A 656 -12.97 9.04 13.04
CA PHE A 656 -12.73 9.90 14.19
C PHE A 656 -13.40 11.27 14.06
N MET A 657 -13.37 11.88 12.86
CA MET A 657 -13.98 13.19 12.60
C MET A 657 -15.50 13.25 12.85
N HIS A 658 -16.16 12.09 13.00
CA HIS A 658 -17.59 11.95 13.28
C HIS A 658 -17.90 11.32 14.64
N GLU A 659 -17.21 10.23 15.03
CA GLU A 659 -17.50 9.52 16.29
C GLU A 659 -16.67 10.02 17.47
N HIS A 660 -15.55 10.69 17.21
CA HIS A 660 -14.59 11.19 18.21
C HIS A 660 -14.06 10.11 19.18
N ASN A 661 -14.04 8.84 18.76
CA ASN A 661 -13.53 7.74 19.56
C ASN A 661 -12.00 7.68 19.51
N ALA A 662 -11.34 7.74 20.67
CA ALA A 662 -9.88 7.75 20.78
C ALA A 662 -9.22 6.48 20.21
N SER A 663 -9.91 5.34 20.16
CA SER A 663 -9.35 4.10 19.61
C SER A 663 -8.91 4.24 18.16
N TYR A 664 -9.62 5.05 17.35
CA TYR A 664 -9.20 5.36 15.98
C TYR A 664 -7.84 6.06 15.94
N MET A 665 -7.55 6.92 16.92
CA MET A 665 -6.28 7.65 17.00
C MET A 665 -5.17 6.82 17.66
N ASP A 666 -5.51 5.84 18.51
CA ASP A 666 -4.55 4.83 18.97
C ASP A 666 -4.09 3.95 17.81
N ASP A 667 -5.02 3.52 16.95
CA ASP A 667 -4.70 2.83 15.70
C ASP A 667 -3.92 3.71 14.73
N TYR A 668 -4.28 5.00 14.65
CA TYR A 668 -3.57 5.95 13.81
C TYR A 668 -2.11 6.10 14.25
N GLU A 669 -1.89 6.31 15.55
CA GLU A 669 -0.56 6.39 16.16
C GLU A 669 0.23 5.10 15.94
N ARG A 670 -0.39 3.94 16.15
CA ARG A 670 0.24 2.62 15.94
C ARG A 670 0.77 2.48 14.51
N GLY A 671 -0.06 2.70 13.50
CA GLY A 671 0.39 2.55 12.11
C GLY A 671 1.37 3.65 11.67
N LEU A 672 1.20 4.88 12.17
CA LEU A 672 2.06 6.02 11.81
C LEU A 672 3.49 5.85 12.33
N PHE A 673 3.65 5.64 13.63
CA PHE A 673 4.96 5.59 14.27
C PHE A 673 5.71 4.28 14.04
N ASN A 674 5.00 3.21 13.68
CA ASN A 674 5.63 1.95 13.33
C ASN A 674 5.74 1.84 11.81
N MET A 675 4.65 1.46 11.15
CA MET A 675 4.70 1.03 9.77
C MET A 675 5.06 2.16 8.79
N ILE A 676 4.41 3.33 8.91
CA ILE A 676 4.67 4.46 8.02
C ILE A 676 6.04 5.09 8.30
N ALA A 677 6.39 5.40 9.55
CA ALA A 677 7.73 5.93 9.84
C ALA A 677 8.84 4.93 9.45
N GLY A 678 8.60 3.63 9.67
CA GLY A 678 9.48 2.52 9.34
C GLY A 678 9.60 2.20 7.85
N SER A 679 8.74 2.76 6.99
CA SER A 679 8.75 2.48 5.56
C SER A 679 9.80 3.27 4.80
N ARG A 680 10.34 4.36 5.35
CA ARG A 680 11.37 5.19 4.69
C ARG A 680 12.74 4.95 5.29
N LEU A 681 13.69 4.49 4.47
CA LEU A 681 15.08 4.25 4.85
C LEU A 681 15.74 5.48 5.50
N ASP A 682 16.54 5.29 6.54
CA ASP A 682 17.30 6.37 7.21
C ASP A 682 18.59 6.75 6.47
N THR A 683 18.48 6.89 5.16
CA THR A 683 19.57 7.30 4.26
C THR A 683 19.04 8.30 3.24
N ASP A 684 19.83 9.35 3.01
CA ASP A 684 19.55 10.37 2.02
C ASP A 684 19.74 9.76 0.62
N SER A 685 18.75 9.95 -0.24
CA SER A 685 18.78 9.55 -1.65
C SER A 685 17.85 10.44 -2.44
N THR A 686 18.27 10.74 -3.66
CA THR A 686 17.53 11.55 -4.64
C THR A 686 17.24 10.77 -5.92
N ASP A 687 17.77 9.55 -6.03
CA ASP A 687 17.59 8.69 -7.20
C ASP A 687 16.28 7.90 -7.12
N GLU A 688 15.87 7.52 -5.91
CA GLU A 688 14.67 6.72 -5.63
C GLU A 688 13.96 7.22 -4.35
N PRO A 689 12.64 6.95 -4.21
CA PRO A 689 11.91 7.36 -3.01
C PRO A 689 12.37 6.61 -1.74
N GLN A 690 13.05 5.46 -1.89
CA GLN A 690 13.62 4.67 -0.80
C GLN A 690 12.58 4.30 0.27
N VAL A 691 11.43 3.82 -0.21
CA VAL A 691 10.30 3.37 0.60
C VAL A 691 10.07 1.86 0.47
N THR A 692 9.50 1.22 1.48
CA THR A 692 9.14 -0.21 1.45
C THR A 692 7.87 -0.45 0.65
N TYR A 693 7.77 -1.60 -0.02
CA TYR A 693 6.49 -2.12 -0.48
C TYR A 693 5.83 -2.92 0.66
N PHE A 694 6.42 -4.07 0.97
CA PHE A 694 6.06 -4.91 2.09
C PHE A 694 6.94 -4.62 3.29
N GLN A 695 6.39 -4.81 4.48
CA GLN A 695 7.18 -4.80 5.70
C GLN A 695 7.25 -6.20 6.29
N PRO A 696 8.42 -6.85 6.24
CA PRO A 696 8.56 -8.24 6.62
C PRO A 696 8.16 -8.46 8.07
N LEU A 697 7.38 -9.53 8.29
CA LEU A 697 6.90 -9.92 9.62
C LEU A 697 7.59 -11.19 10.10
N SER A 698 8.05 -12.05 9.19
CA SER A 698 8.82 -13.25 9.55
C SER A 698 10.12 -12.87 10.25
N PRO A 699 10.54 -13.63 11.27
CA PRO A 699 11.79 -13.38 11.96
C PRO A 699 13.00 -13.35 11.03
N ALA A 700 13.95 -12.45 11.33
CA ALA A 700 15.23 -12.30 10.62
C ALA A 700 15.13 -11.96 9.14
N PHE A 701 14.02 -11.38 8.70
CA PHE A 701 13.93 -10.80 7.37
C PHE A 701 14.44 -9.36 7.36
N SER A 702 15.04 -8.96 6.24
CA SER A 702 15.47 -7.59 6.01
C SER A 702 14.38 -6.81 5.28
N ARG A 703 14.21 -5.53 5.61
CA ARG A 703 13.37 -4.62 4.82
C ARG A 703 14.04 -4.33 3.48
N GLU A 704 13.23 -4.26 2.43
CA GLU A 704 13.64 -3.86 1.09
C GLU A 704 13.12 -2.46 0.81
N TYR A 705 14.02 -1.54 0.44
CA TYR A 705 13.70 -0.15 0.11
C TYR A 705 14.03 0.15 -1.35
N GLY A 706 13.43 1.22 -1.86
CA GLY A 706 13.56 1.67 -3.23
C GLY A 706 12.16 2.02 -3.72
N ASN A 707 11.64 1.22 -4.64
CA ASN A 707 10.23 1.11 -4.97
C ASN A 707 9.68 2.19 -5.93
N THR A 708 10.49 2.60 -6.90
CA THR A 708 10.09 3.49 -7.99
C THR A 708 8.98 2.87 -8.86
N GLY A 709 7.97 3.67 -9.24
CA GLY A 709 6.95 3.27 -10.22
C GLY A 709 5.89 2.27 -9.74
N THR A 710 5.84 1.89 -8.47
CA THR A 710 4.82 0.97 -7.89
C THR A 710 3.78 1.72 -7.05
N CYS A 711 2.70 1.03 -6.65
CA CYS A 711 1.65 1.63 -5.79
C CYS A 711 2.21 2.13 -4.44
N CYS A 712 3.02 1.32 -3.75
CA CYS A 712 3.66 1.70 -2.48
C CYS A 712 4.74 2.77 -2.69
N GLY A 713 5.39 2.79 -3.85
CA GLY A 713 6.26 3.90 -4.26
C GLY A 713 5.52 5.22 -4.32
N GLY A 714 4.33 5.20 -4.92
CA GLY A 714 3.39 6.33 -4.98
C GLY A 714 2.95 6.79 -3.60
N THR A 715 2.35 5.86 -2.85
CA THR A 715 1.79 6.12 -1.52
C THR A 715 2.85 6.55 -0.50
N GLY A 716 4.08 6.01 -0.61
CA GLY A 716 5.21 6.43 0.21
C GLY A 716 5.51 7.92 0.05
N MET A 717 5.55 8.43 -1.19
CA MET A 717 5.78 9.87 -1.43
C MET A 717 4.74 10.75 -0.73
N GLU A 718 3.46 10.37 -0.79
CA GLU A 718 2.40 11.10 -0.08
C GLU A 718 2.52 10.98 1.43
N SER A 719 2.81 9.77 1.94
CA SER A 719 2.84 9.51 3.39
C SER A 719 3.88 10.38 4.10
N HIS A 720 5.06 10.55 3.50
CA HIS A 720 6.17 11.26 4.11
C HIS A 720 6.11 12.78 3.95
N THR A 721 5.15 13.33 3.20
CA THR A 721 5.05 14.78 2.96
C THR A 721 3.94 15.48 3.75
N LYS A 722 3.23 14.75 4.62
CA LYS A 722 2.04 15.26 5.30
C LYS A 722 1.84 14.82 6.75
N TYR A 723 2.89 14.42 7.45
CA TYR A 723 2.79 13.93 8.85
C TYR A 723 1.98 14.83 9.79
N GLN A 724 1.96 16.13 9.53
CA GLN A 724 1.23 17.13 10.30
C GLN A 724 -0.31 17.02 10.19
N GLU A 725 -0.85 16.32 9.18
CA GLU A 725 -2.27 16.37 8.78
C GLU A 725 -3.27 15.90 9.86
N THR A 726 -2.79 15.19 10.88
CA THR A 726 -3.61 14.62 11.96
C THR A 726 -3.07 14.98 13.34
N VAL A 727 -2.07 15.86 13.45
CA VAL A 727 -1.54 16.28 14.76
C VAL A 727 -2.62 16.98 15.57
N TYR A 728 -3.33 17.91 14.90
CA TYR A 728 -4.41 18.68 15.47
C TYR A 728 -5.65 18.59 14.60
N LEU A 729 -6.83 18.60 15.23
CA LEU A 729 -8.12 18.84 14.56
C LEU A 729 -8.90 19.90 15.34
N ARG A 730 -9.92 20.51 14.74
CA ARG A 730 -10.78 21.51 15.40
C ARG A 730 -12.25 21.14 15.31
N SER A 731 -13.07 21.55 16.28
CA SER A 731 -14.51 21.52 16.08
C SER A 731 -14.92 22.50 14.98
N ALA A 732 -15.98 22.17 14.23
CA ALA A 732 -16.50 23.00 13.14
C ALA A 732 -16.92 24.41 13.60
N ASP A 733 -17.39 24.56 14.84
CA ASP A 733 -17.74 25.85 15.46
C ASP A 733 -16.53 26.58 16.06
N GLY A 734 -15.34 25.99 15.95
CA GLY A 734 -14.08 26.47 16.51
C GLY A 734 -14.00 26.40 18.03
N SER A 735 -14.98 25.90 18.77
CA SER A 735 -14.98 25.89 20.24
C SER A 735 -13.91 24.99 20.88
N ALA A 736 -13.43 23.96 20.17
CA ALA A 736 -12.48 22.98 20.67
C ALA A 736 -11.31 22.72 19.71
N LEU A 737 -10.14 22.51 20.30
CA LEU A 737 -8.92 22.00 19.67
C LEU A 737 -8.65 20.58 20.16
N TRP A 738 -8.53 19.63 19.24
CA TRP A 738 -8.16 18.25 19.51
C TRP A 738 -6.67 18.07 19.27
N VAL A 739 -5.93 17.65 20.28
CA VAL A 739 -4.51 17.26 20.19
C VAL A 739 -4.46 15.75 20.13
N ASN A 740 -4.30 15.22 18.91
CA ASN A 740 -4.34 13.78 18.66
C ASN A 740 -2.95 13.15 18.74
N LEU A 741 -1.92 13.82 18.21
CA LEU A 741 -0.56 13.27 18.16
C LEU A 741 0.43 14.20 18.87
N TYR A 742 1.34 13.58 19.61
CA TYR A 742 2.43 14.27 20.30
C TYR A 742 3.65 14.35 19.37
N ILE A 743 3.62 15.28 18.42
CA ILE A 743 4.65 15.47 17.39
C ILE A 743 5.17 16.91 17.47
N PRO A 744 6.49 17.14 17.57
CA PRO A 744 7.03 18.50 17.69
C PRO A 744 6.57 19.36 16.52
N SER A 745 5.84 20.42 16.81
CA SER A 745 5.15 21.22 15.79
C SER A 745 4.64 22.55 16.32
N THR A 746 4.31 23.46 15.40
CA THR A 746 3.60 24.70 15.68
C THR A 746 2.31 24.74 14.87
N LEU A 747 1.17 24.85 15.57
CA LEU A 747 -0.14 25.11 14.97
C LEU A 747 -0.39 26.62 14.91
N LYS A 748 -0.75 27.12 13.73
CA LYS A 748 -1.24 28.48 13.49
C LYS A 748 -2.72 28.45 13.12
N TRP A 749 -3.58 28.85 14.06
CA TRP A 749 -5.02 28.97 13.84
C TRP A 749 -5.39 30.43 13.60
N GLU A 750 -5.16 30.89 12.37
CA GLU A 750 -5.26 32.30 11.97
C GLU A 750 -6.65 32.91 12.23
N ASP A 751 -7.73 32.19 11.92
CA ASP A 751 -9.12 32.64 12.13
C ASP A 751 -9.41 33.00 13.59
N LYS A 752 -8.67 32.41 14.54
CA LYS A 752 -8.78 32.68 15.97
C LYS A 752 -7.68 33.58 16.52
N GLY A 753 -6.65 33.90 15.73
CA GLY A 753 -5.43 34.54 16.24
C GLY A 753 -4.77 33.71 17.35
N PHE A 754 -4.83 32.37 17.24
CA PHE A 754 -4.35 31.44 18.25
C PHE A 754 -3.22 30.58 17.68
N GLU A 755 -2.11 30.49 18.41
CA GLU A 755 -0.98 29.62 18.07
C GLU A 755 -0.67 28.67 19.24
N LEU A 756 -0.33 27.43 18.92
CA LEU A 756 0.08 26.41 19.90
C LEU A 756 1.41 25.80 19.46
N ILE A 757 2.44 25.96 20.29
CA ILE A 757 3.76 25.38 20.06
C ILE A 757 3.88 24.10 20.89
N GLN A 758 4.08 22.96 20.27
CA GLN A 758 4.33 21.66 20.90
C GLN A 758 5.82 21.34 20.85
N GLU A 759 6.47 21.37 22.02
CA GLU A 759 7.87 21.03 22.24
C GLU A 759 7.95 19.62 22.86
N THR A 760 8.52 18.67 22.14
CA THR A 760 8.74 17.30 22.62
C THR A 760 9.82 16.63 21.77
N ASN A 761 10.41 15.55 22.29
CA ASN A 761 11.21 14.63 21.49
C ASN A 761 10.47 13.29 21.27
N PHE A 762 9.15 13.23 21.49
CA PHE A 762 8.34 12.04 21.26
C PHE A 762 8.55 11.50 19.83
N PRO A 763 8.75 10.17 19.64
CA PRO A 763 8.59 9.12 20.63
C PRO A 763 9.86 8.82 21.44
N ARG A 764 10.94 9.61 21.32
CA ARG A 764 12.20 9.45 22.08
C ARG A 764 12.10 9.97 23.52
N SER A 765 11.01 10.64 23.87
CA SER A 765 10.71 11.15 25.20
C SER A 765 9.22 11.00 25.52
N ASP A 766 8.92 10.83 26.79
CA ASP A 766 7.59 10.72 27.39
C ASP A 766 7.07 12.07 27.95
N LYS A 767 7.72 13.17 27.61
CA LYS A 767 7.36 14.53 28.04
C LYS A 767 6.93 15.39 26.87
N VAL A 768 5.89 16.19 27.09
CA VAL A 768 5.40 17.16 26.11
C VAL A 768 5.15 18.47 26.80
N LYS A 769 5.61 19.56 26.19
CA LYS A 769 5.30 20.92 26.62
C LYS A 769 4.56 21.64 25.50
N PHE A 770 3.45 22.28 25.85
CA PHE A 770 2.75 23.20 24.97
C PHE A 770 2.92 24.62 25.47
N THR A 771 3.24 25.55 24.57
CA THR A 771 3.20 26.99 24.85
C THR A 771 2.07 27.62 24.04
N VAL A 772 1.14 28.28 24.72
CA VAL A 772 0.03 28.99 24.08
C VAL A 772 0.44 30.41 23.72
N ASN A 773 0.31 30.76 22.45
CA ASN A 773 0.47 32.11 21.94
C ASN A 773 -0.86 32.57 21.31
N GLY A 774 -1.84 32.81 22.18
CA GLY A 774 -3.18 33.25 21.84
C GLY A 774 -3.97 33.58 23.09
N GLU A 775 -5.14 34.18 22.93
CA GLU A 775 -5.99 34.58 24.06
C GLU A 775 -7.45 34.18 23.81
N GLY A 776 -8.17 33.87 24.89
CA GLY A 776 -9.61 33.64 24.85
C GLY A 776 -10.03 32.22 25.21
N LYS A 777 -11.35 31.99 25.16
CA LYS A 777 -11.94 30.72 25.56
C LYS A 777 -11.74 29.65 24.47
N LEU A 778 -11.16 28.52 24.86
CA LEU A 778 -10.96 27.36 23.99
C LEU A 778 -10.88 26.09 24.85
N ASP A 779 -11.59 25.05 24.45
CA ASP A 779 -11.38 23.72 25.03
C ASP A 779 -10.20 23.06 24.31
N ILE A 780 -9.13 22.74 25.04
CA ILE A 780 -8.02 21.92 24.50
C ILE A 780 -8.24 20.48 24.97
N LYS A 781 -8.46 19.57 24.02
CA LYS A 781 -8.70 18.15 24.26
C LYS A 781 -7.41 17.37 24.00
N LEU A 782 -6.79 16.87 25.06
CA LEU A 782 -5.56 16.08 25.01
C LEU A 782 -5.90 14.60 24.90
N ARG A 783 -5.46 13.90 23.85
CA ARG A 783 -5.62 12.44 23.78
C ARG A 783 -4.85 11.80 24.93
N VAL A 784 -5.49 10.91 25.67
CA VAL A 784 -4.84 10.03 26.64
C VAL A 784 -4.74 8.66 25.97
N PRO A 785 -3.58 8.28 25.39
CA PRO A 785 -3.44 7.03 24.65
C PRO A 785 -3.76 5.80 25.51
N ALA A 786 -4.32 4.75 24.90
CA ALA A 786 -4.65 3.51 25.61
C ALA A 786 -3.43 2.82 26.26
N TRP A 787 -2.20 3.06 25.76
CA TRP A 787 -0.98 2.48 26.32
C TRP A 787 -0.48 3.20 27.59
N VAL A 788 -1.02 4.38 27.94
CA VAL A 788 -0.58 5.16 29.11
C VAL A 788 -1.18 4.60 30.41
N GLN A 789 -0.66 3.46 30.87
CA GLN A 789 -1.17 2.77 32.07
C GLN A 789 -0.53 3.25 33.38
N LYS A 790 0.58 3.99 33.33
CA LYS A 790 1.32 4.52 34.50
C LYS A 790 1.05 6.00 34.81
N GLY A 791 -0.12 6.49 34.41
CA GLY A 791 -0.57 7.85 34.67
C GLY A 791 -0.28 8.84 33.54
N PHE A 792 -1.12 9.87 33.46
CA PHE A 792 -1.04 10.96 32.49
C PHE A 792 -1.11 12.28 33.25
N ASP A 793 0.03 12.74 33.72
CA ASP A 793 0.11 13.91 34.60
C ASP A 793 0.12 15.18 33.77
N VAL A 794 -0.78 16.11 34.07
CA VAL A 794 -0.88 17.41 33.40
C VAL A 794 -0.71 18.54 34.40
N THR A 795 0.19 19.47 34.09
CA THR A 795 0.31 20.74 34.80
C THR A 795 0.04 21.91 33.87
N ILE A 796 -0.46 23.00 34.43
CA ILE A 796 -0.65 24.27 33.73
C ILE A 796 0.06 25.33 34.54
N ASN A 797 1.03 26.02 33.94
CA ASN A 797 1.84 27.04 34.62
C ASN A 797 2.47 26.52 35.92
N GLY A 798 2.85 25.23 35.96
CA GLY A 798 3.40 24.54 37.12
C GLY A 798 2.37 24.02 38.14
N GLU A 799 1.07 24.29 37.96
CA GLU A 799 0.01 23.81 38.84
C GLU A 799 -0.60 22.51 38.30
N ALA A 800 -0.57 21.45 39.11
CA ALA A 800 -1.17 20.15 38.78
C ALA A 800 -2.68 20.28 38.58
N GLN A 801 -3.20 19.66 37.52
CA GLN A 801 -4.62 19.65 37.22
C GLN A 801 -5.31 18.51 37.97
N THR A 802 -6.21 18.85 38.89
CA THR A 802 -6.94 17.88 39.75
C THR A 802 -8.40 17.69 39.35
N GLY A 803 -8.76 18.08 38.12
CA GLY A 803 -10.11 18.05 37.58
C GLY A 803 -10.55 16.65 37.11
N GLU A 804 -11.00 16.56 35.86
CA GLU A 804 -11.37 15.28 35.24
C GLU A 804 -10.17 14.32 35.22
N GLU A 805 -10.42 13.06 35.59
CA GLU A 805 -9.40 12.02 35.57
C GLU A 805 -8.99 11.68 34.14
N ALA A 806 -7.69 11.68 33.86
CA ALA A 806 -7.14 11.26 32.57
C ALA A 806 -7.26 9.74 32.43
N LYS A 807 -8.22 9.27 31.62
CA LYS A 807 -8.47 7.83 31.41
C LYS A 807 -7.77 7.33 30.14
N PRO A 808 -7.01 6.23 30.17
CA PRO A 808 -6.44 5.63 28.96
C PRO A 808 -7.51 5.34 27.90
N GLY A 809 -7.19 5.63 26.62
CA GLY A 809 -8.12 5.46 25.51
C GLY A 809 -9.23 6.52 25.48
N SER A 810 -8.95 7.75 25.93
CA SER A 810 -9.93 8.84 25.99
C SER A 810 -9.31 10.21 25.67
N TYR A 811 -10.05 11.30 25.92
CA TYR A 811 -9.54 12.67 25.85
C TYR A 811 -9.78 13.39 27.18
N LEU A 812 -8.71 13.98 27.72
CA LEU A 812 -8.79 14.93 28.84
C LEU A 812 -9.12 16.33 28.29
N THR A 813 -10.22 16.93 28.73
CA THR A 813 -10.61 18.28 28.26
C THR A 813 -10.16 19.37 29.23
N LEU A 814 -9.32 20.29 28.73
CA LEU A 814 -8.89 21.49 29.44
C LEU A 814 -9.75 22.69 29.02
N SER A 815 -10.85 22.94 29.75
CA SER A 815 -11.78 24.05 29.46
C SER A 815 -11.38 25.34 30.16
N ARG A 816 -10.69 26.25 29.46
CA ARG A 816 -10.22 27.52 30.05
C ARG A 816 -10.35 28.73 29.13
N THR A 817 -10.14 29.91 29.71
CA THR A 817 -9.72 31.11 28.98
C THR A 817 -8.20 31.15 29.02
N TRP A 818 -7.57 31.03 27.86
CA TRP A 818 -6.12 31.02 27.72
C TRP A 818 -5.57 32.43 27.65
N ALA A 819 -4.38 32.60 28.21
CA ALA A 819 -3.57 33.79 28.06
C ALA A 819 -2.30 33.45 27.30
N LYS A 820 -1.77 34.44 26.58
CA LYS A 820 -0.47 34.32 25.93
C LYS A 820 0.61 34.00 26.96
N GLY A 821 1.39 32.96 26.68
CA GLY A 821 2.45 32.46 27.56
C GLY A 821 2.01 31.37 28.53
N ASP A 822 0.72 30.99 28.54
CA ASP A 822 0.28 29.81 29.28
C ASP A 822 1.04 28.56 28.79
N VAL A 823 1.50 27.75 29.74
CA VAL A 823 2.24 26.51 29.47
C VAL A 823 1.44 25.33 29.98
N ILE A 824 1.30 24.30 29.14
CA ILE A 824 0.78 22.98 29.52
C ILE A 824 1.94 22.00 29.48
N GLU A 825 2.20 21.27 30.55
CA GLU A 825 3.20 20.19 30.55
C GLU A 825 2.52 18.86 30.82
N ILE A 826 2.91 17.84 30.05
CA ILE A 826 2.40 16.48 30.13
C ILE A 826 3.56 15.52 30.39
N GLN A 827 3.36 14.60 31.33
CA GLN A 827 4.20 13.44 31.57
C GLN A 827 3.39 12.17 31.35
N MET A 828 3.84 11.30 30.44
CA MET A 828 3.14 10.07 30.05
C MET A 828 4.10 8.87 30.08
N PRO A 829 4.47 8.34 31.27
CA PRO A 829 5.56 7.38 31.41
C PRO A 829 5.40 6.16 30.50
N PHE A 830 6.42 5.89 29.70
CA PHE A 830 6.45 4.69 28.86
C PHE A 830 6.69 3.42 29.68
N THR A 831 5.95 2.37 29.36
CA THR A 831 6.22 1.01 29.82
C THR A 831 6.67 0.14 28.66
N ILE A 832 7.40 -0.94 28.95
CA ILE A 832 7.55 -2.03 27.99
C ILE A 832 6.51 -3.10 28.32
N HIS A 833 5.75 -3.52 27.32
CA HIS A 833 4.70 -4.54 27.39
C HIS A 833 4.75 -5.45 26.16
N VAL A 834 3.93 -6.49 26.13
CA VAL A 834 3.82 -7.41 24.99
C VAL A 834 2.41 -7.42 24.40
N GLU A 835 2.31 -7.63 23.10
CA GLU A 835 1.06 -7.93 22.40
C GLU A 835 1.10 -9.36 21.87
N ARG A 836 0.06 -10.14 22.16
CA ARG A 836 -0.05 -11.54 21.74
C ARG A 836 -0.79 -11.66 20.42
N ALA A 837 -0.35 -12.58 19.56
CA ALA A 837 -1.16 -12.98 18.41
C ALA A 837 -2.41 -13.75 18.88
N MET A 838 -3.58 -13.40 18.35
CA MET A 838 -4.87 -13.92 18.79
C MET A 838 -5.03 -15.44 18.59
N ASP A 839 -4.52 -15.96 17.48
CA ASP A 839 -4.55 -17.37 17.10
C ASP A 839 -3.44 -18.22 17.76
N ARG A 840 -2.40 -17.58 18.31
CA ARG A 840 -1.26 -18.27 18.92
C ARG A 840 -0.55 -17.39 19.96
N PRO A 841 -1.04 -17.33 21.21
CA PRO A 841 -0.58 -16.41 22.25
C PRO A 841 0.89 -16.52 22.68
N ASP A 842 1.56 -17.63 22.37
CA ASP A 842 3.02 -17.75 22.55
C ASP A 842 3.81 -16.98 21.47
N THR A 843 3.16 -16.51 20.40
CA THR A 843 3.72 -15.55 19.43
C THR A 843 3.44 -14.15 19.92
N GLN A 844 4.48 -13.37 20.20
CA GLN A 844 4.32 -12.06 20.84
C GLN A 844 5.18 -11.00 20.15
N ALA A 845 4.74 -9.75 20.23
CA ALA A 845 5.51 -8.56 19.85
C ALA A 845 5.81 -7.72 21.10
N ILE A 846 7.01 -7.15 21.18
CA ILE A 846 7.41 -6.26 22.28
C ILE A 846 7.01 -4.83 21.90
N LYS A 847 6.47 -4.06 22.85
CA LYS A 847 6.13 -2.66 22.68
C LYS A 847 6.73 -1.78 23.76
N TRP A 848 7.10 -0.56 23.40
CA TRP A 848 7.54 0.51 24.29
C TRP A 848 6.66 1.75 24.03
N GLY A 849 5.75 2.03 24.96
CA GLY A 849 4.62 2.93 24.67
C GLY A 849 3.88 2.48 23.39
N PRO A 850 3.71 3.34 22.36
CA PRO A 850 3.07 2.93 21.11
C PRO A 850 4.00 2.20 20.12
N ILE A 851 5.30 2.11 20.44
CA ILE A 851 6.34 1.70 19.48
C ILE A 851 6.60 0.21 19.60
N VAL A 852 6.45 -0.52 18.50
CA VAL A 852 6.94 -1.90 18.40
C VAL A 852 8.46 -1.90 18.50
N LEU A 853 9.01 -2.82 19.29
CA LEU A 853 10.44 -3.07 19.36
C LEU A 853 10.78 -4.33 18.54
N GLN A 854 11.88 -4.25 17.80
CA GLN A 854 12.38 -5.33 16.97
C GLN A 854 13.68 -5.90 17.53
N VAL A 855 13.80 -7.23 17.52
CA VAL A 855 15.05 -7.93 17.83
C VAL A 855 15.93 -7.93 16.58
N VAL A 856 17.18 -7.50 16.71
CA VAL A 856 18.14 -7.36 15.60
C VAL A 856 18.93 -8.66 15.42
N GLY A 857 19.11 -9.06 14.16
CA GLY A 857 19.85 -10.25 13.76
C GLY A 857 18.98 -11.48 13.56
N SER A 858 19.62 -12.64 13.47
CA SER A 858 18.97 -13.92 13.17
C SER A 858 18.90 -14.83 14.40
N PRO A 859 17.73 -15.45 14.70
CA PRO A 859 17.63 -16.42 15.77
C PRO A 859 18.42 -17.68 15.44
N ASN A 860 19.07 -18.26 16.44
CA ASN A 860 19.76 -19.55 16.34
C ASN A 860 18.92 -20.67 16.97
N THR A 861 17.69 -20.83 16.48
CA THR A 861 16.71 -21.80 17.00
C THR A 861 16.16 -22.66 15.87
N THR A 862 15.70 -23.87 16.20
CA THR A 862 15.06 -24.77 15.24
C THR A 862 13.67 -24.29 14.81
N SER A 863 13.01 -23.46 15.64
CA SER A 863 11.72 -22.86 15.33
C SER A 863 11.82 -21.71 14.31
N GLY A 864 13.02 -21.16 14.10
CA GLY A 864 13.25 -19.97 13.28
C GLY A 864 12.78 -18.67 13.93
N TYR A 865 12.27 -18.71 15.17
CA TYR A 865 11.89 -17.54 15.96
C TYR A 865 12.89 -17.32 17.09
N TRP A 866 13.04 -16.06 17.53
CA TRP A 866 13.67 -15.79 18.82
C TRP A 866 12.83 -16.43 19.93
N GLU A 867 13.47 -17.16 20.83
CA GLU A 867 12.81 -17.79 21.97
C GLU A 867 13.19 -17.03 23.23
N LEU A 868 12.24 -16.28 23.79
CA LEU A 868 12.48 -15.39 24.93
C LEU A 868 11.72 -15.86 26.16
N SER A 869 12.42 -15.89 27.31
CA SER A 869 11.83 -16.04 28.64
C SER A 869 11.80 -14.68 29.30
N LEU A 870 10.59 -14.18 29.58
CA LEU A 870 10.37 -12.82 30.07
C LEU A 870 9.69 -12.77 31.45
N TYR A 871 8.86 -13.75 31.81
CA TYR A 871 8.02 -13.70 33.02
C TYR A 871 8.82 -13.79 34.32
N ARG A 872 9.94 -14.51 34.32
CA ARG A 872 10.84 -14.56 35.48
C ARG A 872 11.49 -13.21 35.83
N TYR A 873 11.38 -12.22 34.94
CA TYR A 873 11.92 -10.88 35.13
C TYR A 873 10.83 -9.84 35.40
N LEU A 874 9.55 -10.23 35.38
CA LEU A 874 8.45 -9.33 35.70
C LEU A 874 8.35 -9.05 37.19
N LYS A 875 7.79 -7.88 37.47
CA LYS A 875 7.51 -7.34 38.80
C LYS A 875 6.01 -7.06 38.89
N LEU A 876 5.51 -6.72 40.08
CA LEU A 876 4.08 -6.48 40.31
C LEU A 876 3.48 -5.42 39.37
N ASP A 877 4.29 -4.49 38.84
CA ASP A 877 3.84 -3.47 37.90
C ASP A 877 3.65 -3.96 36.45
N GLY A 878 4.01 -5.21 36.14
CA GLY A 878 3.88 -5.81 34.81
C GLY A 878 4.81 -5.20 33.74
N ASP A 879 5.75 -4.33 34.12
CA ASP A 879 6.59 -3.59 33.18
C ASP A 879 7.90 -4.34 32.88
N TYR A 880 8.05 -4.75 31.62
CA TYR A 880 9.21 -5.51 31.17
C TYR A 880 10.50 -4.67 31.18
N SER A 881 10.42 -3.34 31.31
CA SER A 881 11.58 -2.44 31.29
C SER A 881 12.51 -2.58 32.50
N LYS A 882 12.00 -3.13 33.61
CA LYS A 882 12.75 -3.24 34.87
C LYS A 882 13.94 -4.18 34.79
N ALA A 883 13.69 -5.39 34.29
CA ALA A 883 14.69 -6.44 34.26
C ALA A 883 14.70 -7.25 32.97
N ALA A 884 13.55 -7.39 32.29
CA ALA A 884 13.44 -8.25 31.11
C ALA A 884 14.08 -7.61 29.87
N ILE A 885 13.85 -6.32 29.66
CA ILE A 885 14.30 -5.55 28.49
C ILE A 885 14.84 -4.22 28.99
N THR A 886 16.16 -4.08 28.99
CA THR A 886 16.83 -2.92 29.61
C THR A 886 17.45 -2.02 28.56
N GLN A 887 17.36 -0.70 28.75
CA GLN A 887 18.01 0.25 27.85
C GLN A 887 19.53 0.16 28.00
N THR A 888 20.23 0.02 26.87
CA THR A 888 21.69 -0.15 26.80
C THR A 888 22.39 1.06 26.18
N GLY A 889 21.68 1.91 25.45
CA GLY A 889 22.25 3.09 24.82
C GLY A 889 21.24 3.95 24.08
N THR A 890 21.77 4.87 23.27
CA THR A 890 21.01 5.71 22.33
C THR A 890 21.78 5.83 21.01
N THR A 891 21.07 6.00 19.91
CA THR A 891 21.66 6.35 18.60
C THR A 891 22.12 7.82 18.61
N SER A 892 22.86 8.23 17.57
CA SER A 892 23.21 9.65 17.39
C SER A 892 21.99 10.56 17.20
N ALA A 893 20.87 10.03 16.71
CA ALA A 893 19.60 10.75 16.60
C ALA A 893 18.80 10.75 17.92
N GLY A 894 19.29 10.06 18.96
CA GLY A 894 18.65 10.00 20.28
C GLY A 894 17.62 8.89 20.42
N ASP A 895 17.56 7.92 19.50
CA ASP A 895 16.64 6.78 19.61
C ASP A 895 17.18 5.78 20.67
N PRO A 896 16.33 5.28 21.58
CA PRO A 896 16.79 4.34 22.60
C PRO A 896 17.09 2.95 22.01
N LEU A 897 18.13 2.32 22.54
CA LEU A 897 18.51 0.94 22.23
C LEU A 897 18.38 0.09 23.49
N TYR A 898 17.94 -1.16 23.34
CA TYR A 898 17.64 -2.08 24.43
C TYR A 898 18.35 -3.42 24.26
N ALA A 899 18.34 -4.25 25.31
CA ALA A 899 18.73 -5.65 25.24
C ALA A 899 17.85 -6.54 26.12
N THR A 900 17.63 -7.79 25.67
CA THR A 900 16.94 -8.81 26.47
C THR A 900 17.81 -9.31 27.63
N ALA A 901 17.19 -9.70 28.74
CA ALA A 901 17.88 -10.07 29.96
C ALA A 901 18.80 -11.28 29.81
N LYS A 902 18.30 -12.37 29.20
CA LYS A 902 18.95 -13.67 29.14
C LYS A 902 19.82 -13.84 27.90
N GLU A 903 19.28 -13.57 26.72
CA GLU A 903 19.93 -13.78 25.43
C GLU A 903 20.88 -12.63 25.07
N LYS A 904 20.75 -11.48 25.75
CA LYS A 904 21.46 -10.23 25.42
C LYS A 904 21.26 -9.84 23.95
N ALA A 905 20.11 -10.20 23.38
CA ALA A 905 19.76 -9.85 22.02
C ALA A 905 19.52 -8.33 21.95
N SER A 906 20.05 -7.68 20.92
CA SER A 906 19.86 -6.25 20.68
C SER A 906 18.42 -6.00 20.23
N VAL A 907 17.77 -5.01 20.84
CA VAL A 907 16.38 -4.66 20.61
C VAL A 907 16.28 -3.16 20.34
N ARG A 908 15.48 -2.75 19.35
CA ARG A 908 15.37 -1.33 18.95
C ARG A 908 13.98 -0.94 18.43
N PRO A 909 13.61 0.36 18.45
CA PRO A 909 12.37 0.86 17.86
C PRO A 909 12.17 0.47 16.38
N TYR A 910 10.93 0.16 16.01
CA TYR A 910 10.55 -0.25 14.65
C TYR A 910 10.81 0.83 13.58
N TYR A 911 10.69 2.11 13.93
CA TYR A 911 10.89 3.22 12.99
C TYR A 911 12.36 3.42 12.56
N ILE A 912 13.32 2.82 13.27
CA ILE A 912 14.73 2.82 12.84
C ILE A 912 14.80 1.97 11.59
N SER A 913 15.03 2.63 10.46
CA SER A 913 14.83 2.06 9.13
C SER A 913 16.17 1.83 8.47
N ASP A 914 16.61 0.58 8.48
CA ASP A 914 17.76 0.08 7.74
C ASP A 914 17.47 -1.30 7.15
N THR A 915 18.49 -1.91 6.53
CA THR A 915 18.40 -3.23 5.90
C THR A 915 18.91 -4.36 6.80
N GLN A 916 19.10 -4.14 8.11
CA GLN A 916 19.51 -5.22 8.99
C GLN A 916 18.36 -6.24 9.15
N PRO A 917 18.67 -7.55 9.20
CA PRO A 917 17.70 -8.56 9.58
C PRO A 917 17.08 -8.25 10.94
N VAL A 918 15.75 -8.29 11.01
CA VAL A 918 15.01 -7.97 12.23
C VAL A 918 13.83 -8.92 12.45
N SER A 919 13.40 -9.03 13.69
CA SER A 919 12.22 -9.81 14.09
C SER A 919 11.26 -8.96 14.90
N SER A 920 10.05 -8.75 14.38
CA SER A 920 8.97 -8.03 15.07
C SER A 920 8.18 -8.95 16.02
N TYR A 921 8.24 -10.26 15.78
CA TYR A 921 7.60 -11.30 16.58
C TYR A 921 8.63 -12.30 17.11
N PHE A 922 8.38 -12.80 18.32
CA PHE A 922 9.17 -13.83 18.98
C PHE A 922 8.27 -14.92 19.57
N ARG A 923 8.86 -16.05 19.97
CA ARG A 923 8.21 -17.13 20.72
C ARG A 923 8.50 -16.95 22.21
N ARG A 924 7.45 -16.82 23.01
CA ARG A 924 7.58 -16.86 24.46
C ARG A 924 7.86 -18.29 24.90
N VAL A 925 8.93 -18.51 25.67
CA VAL A 925 9.30 -19.80 26.24
C VAL A 925 9.42 -19.69 27.76
N GLU A 926 8.46 -20.29 28.47
CA GLU A 926 8.41 -20.39 29.92
C GLU A 926 7.89 -21.79 30.26
N PRO A 927 8.78 -22.79 30.46
CA PRO A 927 8.37 -24.18 30.63
C PRO A 927 7.74 -24.45 32.01
N GLU A 928 8.12 -23.69 33.02
CA GLU A 928 7.69 -23.84 34.41
C GLU A 928 6.98 -22.56 34.89
N VAL A 929 6.08 -22.71 35.86
CA VAL A 929 5.45 -21.57 36.52
C VAL A 929 6.51 -20.89 37.39
N VAL A 930 6.73 -19.59 37.16
CA VAL A 930 7.77 -18.78 37.80
C VAL A 930 7.21 -17.46 38.31
N PHE A 931 7.73 -16.98 39.44
CA PHE A 931 7.39 -15.71 40.06
C PHE A 931 8.68 -14.96 40.43
N GLY A 932 9.09 -14.05 39.55
CA GLY A 932 10.43 -13.45 39.63
C GLY A 932 11.51 -14.53 39.57
N SER A 933 12.43 -14.55 40.54
CA SER A 933 13.47 -15.57 40.65
C SER A 933 13.00 -16.91 41.23
N ILE A 934 11.75 -17.03 41.71
CA ILE A 934 11.23 -18.25 42.32
C ILE A 934 10.66 -19.19 41.26
N ASP A 935 11.12 -20.43 41.26
CA ASP A 935 10.62 -21.51 40.42
C ASP A 935 9.74 -22.45 41.23
N THR A 936 8.59 -22.82 40.68
CA THR A 936 7.65 -23.74 41.33
C THR A 936 7.96 -25.21 41.05
N GLY A 937 8.66 -25.51 39.94
CA GLY A 937 8.81 -26.86 39.38
C GLY A 937 7.52 -27.45 38.77
N VAL A 938 6.44 -26.67 38.70
CA VAL A 938 5.18 -27.06 38.06
C VAL A 938 5.19 -26.56 36.61
N ALA A 939 4.78 -27.40 35.67
CA ALA A 939 4.75 -27.05 34.25
C ALA A 939 3.78 -25.88 33.98
N ASN A 940 4.19 -24.92 33.15
CA ASN A 940 3.35 -23.80 32.72
C ASN A 940 2.43 -24.24 31.56
N ASN A 941 1.37 -24.98 31.90
CA ASN A 941 0.47 -25.61 30.94
C ASN A 941 -0.45 -24.59 30.23
N LYS A 942 -0.87 -24.94 29.01
CA LYS A 942 -1.77 -24.14 28.14
C LYS A 942 -3.24 -24.52 28.36
N ARG A 943 -4.15 -23.57 28.18
CA ARG A 943 -5.61 -23.77 28.15
C ARG A 943 -6.20 -23.21 26.86
N ASN A 944 -6.99 -24.00 26.13
CA ASN A 944 -7.46 -23.67 24.76
C ASN A 944 -8.89 -23.14 24.69
N ASP A 945 -9.52 -22.87 25.82
CA ASP A 945 -10.93 -22.49 25.92
C ASP A 945 -11.24 -21.08 25.38
N THR A 946 -10.22 -20.31 25.02
CA THR A 946 -10.32 -18.90 24.60
C THR A 946 -9.76 -18.62 23.21
N LEU A 947 -9.25 -19.63 22.50
CA LEU A 947 -8.75 -19.42 21.14
C LEU A 947 -9.90 -19.20 20.16
N PRO A 948 -9.76 -18.23 19.22
CA PRO A 948 -10.74 -18.05 18.16
C PRO A 948 -10.81 -19.32 17.31
N LEU A 949 -12.02 -19.78 17.01
CA LEU A 949 -12.23 -20.70 15.90
C LEU A 949 -12.03 -19.88 14.62
N TYR A 950 -11.33 -20.41 13.62
CA TYR A 950 -11.37 -19.77 12.31
C TYR A 950 -12.84 -19.74 11.84
N ASP A 951 -13.40 -18.55 11.66
CA ASP A 951 -14.78 -18.37 11.17
C ASP A 951 -15.02 -19.10 9.84
N ILE A 952 -13.94 -19.33 9.09
CA ILE A 952 -13.98 -19.98 7.78
C ILE A 952 -12.85 -21.02 7.68
N PRO A 953 -13.15 -22.31 7.88
CA PRO A 953 -12.19 -23.36 7.56
C PRO A 953 -12.00 -23.36 6.05
N VAL A 954 -10.77 -23.11 5.60
CA VAL A 954 -10.39 -23.34 4.21
C VAL A 954 -10.00 -24.82 4.12
N GLU A 955 -10.50 -25.52 3.08
CA GLU A 955 -10.33 -26.97 2.94
C GLU A 955 -8.85 -27.38 3.09
N GLY A 956 -8.57 -28.32 4.00
CA GLY A 956 -7.21 -28.79 4.30
C GLY A 956 -6.45 -28.02 5.39
N ILE A 957 -7.05 -27.00 6.02
CA ILE A 957 -6.37 -26.17 7.02
C ILE A 957 -6.91 -26.49 8.41
N GLN A 958 -6.05 -27.09 9.23
CA GLN A 958 -6.37 -27.31 10.64
C GLN A 958 -6.53 -25.95 11.33
N SER A 959 -7.59 -25.84 12.16
CA SER A 959 -7.71 -24.82 13.22
C SER A 959 -6.34 -24.65 13.90
N PRO A 960 -5.94 -23.45 14.38
CA PRO A 960 -4.57 -23.19 14.82
C PRO A 960 -4.07 -24.13 15.92
N GLY A 961 -4.96 -24.96 16.49
CA GLY A 961 -4.58 -26.10 17.30
C GLY A 961 -4.41 -25.68 18.74
N SER A 962 -3.91 -26.60 19.54
CA SER A 962 -3.99 -26.62 21.01
C SER A 962 -3.05 -25.65 21.74
N ASP A 963 -2.90 -24.42 21.22
CA ASP A 963 -1.90 -23.45 21.65
C ASP A 963 -2.53 -22.21 22.32
N GLY A 964 -3.42 -22.41 23.29
CA GLY A 964 -4.05 -21.32 24.02
C GLY A 964 -3.12 -20.71 25.09
N PRO A 965 -3.59 -19.67 25.80
CA PRO A 965 -2.78 -19.02 26.83
C PRO A 965 -2.32 -20.01 27.90
N THR A 966 -1.08 -19.84 28.36
CA THR A 966 -0.55 -20.54 29.53
C THR A 966 -1.10 -19.97 30.83
N PHE A 967 -0.91 -20.72 31.92
CA PHE A 967 -1.21 -20.22 33.27
C PHE A 967 -0.61 -18.84 33.53
N LEU A 968 0.68 -18.65 33.25
CA LEU A 968 1.34 -17.36 33.45
C LEU A 968 0.83 -16.27 32.50
N ASP A 969 0.43 -16.60 31.27
CA ASP A 969 -0.15 -15.63 30.35
C ASP A 969 -1.41 -15.00 30.98
N LEU A 970 -2.28 -15.81 31.59
CA LEU A 970 -3.51 -15.33 32.24
C LEU A 970 -3.24 -14.59 33.55
N VAL A 971 -2.22 -14.99 34.33
CA VAL A 971 -1.83 -14.27 35.55
C VAL A 971 -1.40 -12.85 35.20
N TRP A 972 -0.53 -12.68 34.20
CA TRP A 972 0.03 -11.38 33.87
C TRP A 972 -0.91 -10.47 33.06
N ASP A 973 -2.06 -10.97 32.59
CA ASP A 973 -3.13 -10.12 32.01
C ASP A 973 -3.76 -9.17 33.03
N ASP A 974 -3.71 -9.51 34.32
CA ASP A 974 -4.29 -8.71 35.41
C ASP A 974 -3.30 -7.66 35.98
N ALA A 975 -2.07 -7.58 35.47
CA ALA A 975 -1.10 -6.58 35.90
C ALA A 975 -1.51 -5.16 35.46
N PRO A 976 -1.21 -4.10 36.24
CA PRO A 976 -0.38 -4.09 37.46
C PRO A 976 -1.16 -4.47 38.73
N PHE A 977 -0.45 -5.04 39.70
CA PHE A 977 -0.96 -5.40 41.02
C PHE A 977 -0.60 -4.36 42.08
N ALA A 978 -1.59 -3.95 42.89
CA ALA A 978 -1.38 -2.94 43.94
C ALA A 978 -0.54 -3.47 45.12
N SER A 979 -0.61 -4.76 45.40
CA SER A 979 0.16 -5.43 46.45
C SER A 979 0.50 -6.88 46.10
N HIS A 980 1.43 -7.47 46.84
CA HIS A 980 1.75 -8.89 46.71
C HIS A 980 0.55 -9.80 47.06
N ASN A 981 -0.30 -9.39 48.01
CA ASN A 981 -1.51 -10.14 48.34
C ASN A 981 -2.50 -10.18 47.17
N ASP A 982 -2.71 -9.05 46.47
CA ASP A 982 -3.57 -9.01 45.28
C ASP A 982 -3.05 -9.96 44.19
N PHE A 983 -1.72 -10.01 44.01
CA PHE A 983 -1.09 -10.95 43.09
C PHE A 983 -1.30 -12.41 43.49
N VAL A 984 -1.13 -12.74 44.78
CA VAL A 984 -1.37 -14.09 45.32
C VAL A 984 -2.84 -14.49 45.11
N ASP A 985 -3.79 -13.59 45.33
CA ASP A 985 -5.21 -13.85 45.13
C ASP A 985 -5.54 -14.14 43.65
N THR A 986 -4.99 -13.36 42.71
CA THR A 986 -5.12 -13.62 41.26
C THR A 986 -4.51 -14.97 40.88
N VAL A 987 -3.28 -15.26 41.31
CA VAL A 987 -2.59 -16.54 41.05
C VAL A 987 -3.41 -17.71 41.58
N THR A 988 -3.98 -17.58 42.78
CA THR A 988 -4.82 -18.59 43.42
C THR A 988 -6.10 -18.84 42.63
N SER A 989 -6.80 -17.77 42.26
CA SER A 989 -8.04 -17.82 41.47
C SER A 989 -7.84 -18.51 40.11
N ILE A 990 -6.77 -18.13 39.39
CA ILE A 990 -6.45 -18.74 38.10
C ILE A 990 -6.04 -20.20 38.28
N ALA A 991 -5.28 -20.55 39.32
CA ALA A 991 -4.85 -21.93 39.55
C ALA A 991 -6.07 -22.83 39.87
N ASP A 992 -7.02 -22.33 40.65
CA ASP A 992 -8.30 -23.00 40.90
C ASP A 992 -9.08 -23.22 39.60
N SER A 993 -9.09 -22.24 38.69
CA SER A 993 -9.72 -22.41 37.37
C SER A 993 -9.04 -23.47 36.50
N PHE A 994 -7.71 -23.63 36.60
CA PHE A 994 -6.96 -24.67 35.88
C PHE A 994 -7.20 -26.06 36.45
N VAL A 995 -7.42 -26.18 37.76
CA VAL A 995 -7.87 -27.43 38.39
C VAL A 995 -9.29 -27.78 37.93
N GLN A 996 -10.21 -26.81 37.90
CA GLN A 996 -11.57 -27.01 37.41
C GLN A 996 -11.60 -27.46 35.94
N ALA A 997 -10.68 -26.94 35.12
CA ALA A 997 -10.50 -27.34 33.72
C ALA A 997 -9.76 -28.68 33.54
N GLY A 998 -9.27 -29.30 34.63
CA GLY A 998 -8.51 -30.56 34.58
C GLY A 998 -7.09 -30.43 34.03
N VAL A 999 -6.55 -29.21 33.94
CA VAL A 999 -5.19 -28.92 33.45
C VAL A 999 -4.16 -29.09 34.57
N TYR A 1000 -4.54 -28.78 35.81
CA TYR A 1000 -3.73 -29.01 37.01
C TYR A 1000 -4.43 -29.94 38.00
N THR A 1001 -3.63 -30.66 38.77
CA THR A 1001 -4.05 -31.37 39.97
C THR A 1001 -4.14 -30.41 41.15
N SER A 1002 -4.87 -30.79 42.21
CA SER A 1002 -4.91 -30.01 43.46
C SER A 1002 -3.53 -29.85 44.10
N GLU A 1003 -2.63 -30.84 43.95
CA GLU A 1003 -1.27 -30.79 44.48
C GLU A 1003 -0.38 -29.78 43.73
N GLU A 1004 -0.49 -29.73 42.40
CA GLU A 1004 0.20 -28.72 41.58
C GLU A 1004 -0.30 -27.31 41.94
N ARG A 1005 -1.61 -27.13 42.07
CA ARG A 1005 -2.22 -25.87 42.52
C ARG A 1005 -1.69 -25.44 43.88
N ASP A 1006 -1.67 -26.33 44.88
CA ASP A 1006 -1.18 -25.99 46.22
C ASP A 1006 0.32 -25.65 46.22
N THR A 1007 1.09 -26.29 45.34
CA THR A 1007 2.51 -25.97 45.12
C THR A 1007 2.67 -24.55 44.54
N ILE A 1008 1.91 -24.21 43.50
CA ILE A 1008 1.91 -22.86 42.89
C ILE A 1008 1.55 -21.80 43.94
N VAL A 1009 0.45 -22.00 44.68
CA VAL A 1009 -0.04 -21.04 45.69
C VAL A 1009 0.95 -20.85 46.84
N LYS A 1010 1.58 -21.93 47.31
CA LYS A 1010 2.65 -21.84 48.31
C LYS A 1010 3.83 -21.02 47.80
N LYS A 1011 4.26 -21.28 46.56
CA LYS A 1011 5.46 -20.67 45.98
C LYS A 1011 5.28 -19.18 45.65
N VAL A 1012 4.10 -18.76 45.21
CA VAL A 1012 3.83 -17.32 45.04
C VAL A 1012 3.89 -16.58 46.37
N GLY A 1013 3.46 -17.21 47.46
CA GLY A 1013 3.59 -16.67 48.82
C GLY A 1013 5.05 -16.46 49.26
N GLU A 1014 5.99 -17.27 48.75
CA GLU A 1014 7.43 -17.14 48.99
C GLU A 1014 8.10 -16.06 48.11
N ALA A 1015 7.39 -15.51 47.11
CA ALA A 1015 7.97 -14.66 46.07
C ALA A 1015 7.88 -13.14 46.34
N GLU A 1016 7.46 -12.70 47.53
CA GLU A 1016 7.27 -11.27 47.85
C GLU A 1016 8.53 -10.43 47.56
N GLU A 1017 9.69 -10.84 48.08
CA GLU A 1017 10.96 -10.14 47.82
C GLU A 1017 11.40 -10.23 46.35
N ALA A 1018 11.10 -11.33 45.67
CA ALA A 1018 11.49 -11.54 44.27
C ALA A 1018 10.66 -10.68 43.30
N LEU A 1019 9.42 -10.38 43.66
CA LEU A 1019 8.48 -9.55 42.91
C LEU A 1019 8.50 -8.09 43.35
N ALA A 1020 9.13 -7.80 44.49
CA ALA A 1020 9.38 -6.44 44.94
C ALA A 1020 10.31 -5.70 43.95
N SER A 1021 10.05 -4.39 43.86
CA SER A 1021 10.68 -3.36 43.02
C SER A 1021 10.62 -3.57 41.52
#